data_AF-A0A4Q4S3W8-F1
#
_entry.id   AF-A0A4Q4S3W8-F1
#
_cell.length_a   1.000
_cell.length_b   1.000
_cell.length_c   1.000
_cell.angle_alpha   90.00
_cell.angle_beta   90.00
_cell.angle_gamma   90.00
#
_symmetry.space_group_name_H-M   'P 1'
#
loop_
_entity.id
_entity.type
_entity.pdbx_description
1 polymer ?
#
loop_
_entity_poly.entity_id
_entity_poly.type
_entity_poly.pdbx_seq_one_letter_code
_entity_poly.pdbx_strand_id
1 'polypeptide(L)'
;MALAPLGTQVRPYRDYLTPALHRRFNKASRYTLLLCYAIACWMGEWNNLLWLWFPLGLTGIRTLLIFLSALTIYVLRVAQWHVGRRQTQTRAETFTKYFFRPATLVTLIAYSFSAMMFVETYIWSRGTKDRLNFIEAGRMHERFRLNERPLYLRYLFYVLAAAQSGIHLWRDYDKIEVQAMKPKKERGDAAAATPTRRAPKPRNVLFKQLKGIATLSSSLASVIALVGFALYFIGTRNLIWSYYYSFGRYLWSLSKTSTPTGLAPFLPLCFMFITEGILLVVIWEFVNKTFDVYIAQEPLKNDVPITNDSTDPNGSLLNGLKSKKDTVRAIAFWELALITDAFPDRRKTIYSEMERKKAPTHQQVTDLCLGELKFLVDRVSVGLDPAYQPSSGSGQDQPAGPVSLVPRIAQPLKDDKPISAAPPKPNTRWEHIEATTASIAKSHSAPGNAQQAYSREAINRGVKKAQEGAKEAESFFTTYYNKLVSSPVGVLFQHSFQRTANIVVLGAPYSQLSRVCNAATALTNLAVFSLAEDSMGRFHQGIPSIVRVFTIALKKIDEYMEVAPIHSSDIETLNKPEAERKKVPEVDEARECLREGLEKILGSFNEYLGGMGLSKLEIMDAKKIVGVKKAPEMIQAAAKQ
;
A
#
# COMPACT_ATOMS: atom_id res chain seq x y z
N MET A 1 -10.34 7.70 38.47
CA MET A 1 -11.51 7.26 37.67
C MET A 1 -12.15 6.09 38.41
N ALA A 2 -13.46 6.13 38.66
CA ALA A 2 -14.18 4.98 39.24
C ALA A 2 -14.09 3.78 38.27
N LEU A 3 -13.81 2.60 38.81
CA LEU A 3 -13.86 1.35 38.04
C LEU A 3 -15.27 1.23 37.42
N ALA A 4 -15.33 1.05 36.11
CA ALA A 4 -16.58 0.88 35.39
C ALA A 4 -17.36 -0.30 35.99
N PRO A 5 -18.68 -0.17 36.22
CA PRO A 5 -19.49 -1.29 36.70
C PRO A 5 -19.43 -2.42 35.66
N LEU A 6 -18.82 -3.54 36.07
CA LEU A 6 -18.68 -4.77 35.32
C LEU A 6 -20.09 -5.25 34.92
N GLY A 7 -20.43 -5.17 33.63
CA GLY A 7 -21.76 -5.52 33.11
C GLY A 7 -22.40 -4.49 32.19
N THR A 8 -21.84 -3.28 32.09
CA THR A 8 -22.26 -2.30 31.08
C THR A 8 -21.98 -2.79 29.66
N GLN A 9 -22.91 -2.51 28.73
CA GLN A 9 -22.81 -2.94 27.34
C GLN A 9 -21.56 -2.34 26.68
N VAL A 10 -20.59 -3.20 26.33
CA VAL A 10 -19.35 -2.78 25.69
C VAL A 10 -19.64 -2.21 24.31
N ARG A 11 -19.35 -0.92 24.13
CA ARG A 11 -19.49 -0.27 22.82
C ARG A 11 -18.33 -0.67 21.90
N PRO A 12 -18.61 -0.96 20.61
CA PRO A 12 -17.58 -1.24 19.62
C PRO A 12 -16.53 -0.14 19.52
N TYR A 13 -15.27 -0.52 19.32
CA TYR A 13 -14.16 0.43 19.14
C TYR A 13 -14.41 1.42 17.99
N ARG A 14 -15.07 0.93 16.93
CA ARG A 14 -15.39 1.70 15.73
C ARG A 14 -16.25 2.94 16.04
N ASP A 15 -17.06 2.89 17.08
CA ASP A 15 -17.96 3.99 17.45
C ASP A 15 -17.20 5.19 18.03
N TYR A 16 -15.98 4.98 18.53
CA TYR A 16 -15.07 6.04 18.98
C TYR A 16 -14.09 6.46 17.88
N LEU A 17 -13.61 5.49 17.11
CA LEU A 17 -12.68 5.76 16.01
C LEU A 17 -13.34 6.58 14.89
N THR A 18 -14.57 6.24 14.49
CA THR A 18 -15.23 6.88 13.34
C THR A 18 -15.48 8.38 13.58
N PRO A 19 -16.05 8.82 14.73
CA PRO A 19 -16.16 10.25 15.04
C PRO A 19 -14.81 10.97 15.15
N ALA A 20 -13.78 10.31 15.69
CA ALA A 20 -12.43 10.87 15.74
C ALA A 20 -11.87 11.13 14.33
N LEU A 21 -12.04 10.16 13.41
CA LEU A 21 -11.68 10.30 12.00
C LEU A 21 -12.50 11.40 11.30
N HIS A 22 -13.81 11.49 11.53
CA HIS A 22 -14.63 12.58 10.99
C HIS A 22 -14.19 13.96 11.50
N ARG A 23 -13.82 14.10 12.78
CA ARG A 23 -13.29 15.35 13.32
C ARG A 23 -11.97 15.75 12.64
N ARG A 24 -11.09 14.77 12.38
CA ARG A 24 -9.82 14.98 11.66
C ARG A 24 -10.05 15.36 10.21
N PHE A 25 -10.95 14.64 9.54
CA PHE A 25 -11.40 14.93 8.19
C PHE A 25 -11.94 16.36 8.07
N ASN A 26 -12.87 16.75 8.95
CA ASN A 26 -13.42 18.11 8.95
C ASN A 26 -12.36 19.18 9.17
N LYS A 27 -11.33 18.92 10.00
CA LYS A 27 -10.20 19.83 10.15
C LYS A 27 -9.38 19.94 8.87
N ALA A 28 -9.06 18.83 8.20
CA ALA A 28 -8.35 18.82 6.92
C ALA A 28 -9.14 19.56 5.84
N SER A 29 -10.43 19.23 5.69
CA SER A 29 -11.34 19.85 4.72
C SER A 29 -11.48 21.35 4.89
N ARG A 30 -11.41 21.89 6.12
CA ARG A 30 -11.42 23.35 6.36
C ARG A 30 -10.21 24.05 5.75
N TYR A 31 -9.01 23.48 5.84
CA TYR A 31 -7.82 24.06 5.21
C TYR A 31 -7.89 23.99 3.69
N THR A 32 -8.40 22.88 3.16
CA THR A 32 -8.62 22.72 1.72
C THR A 32 -9.68 23.71 1.21
N LEU A 33 -10.76 23.92 1.96
CA LEU A 33 -11.78 24.91 1.62
C LEU A 33 -11.20 26.33 1.57
N LEU A 34 -10.30 26.67 2.50
CA LEU A 34 -9.58 27.95 2.49
C LEU A 34 -8.69 28.09 1.25
N LEU A 35 -8.00 27.03 0.85
CA LEU A 35 -7.22 27.02 -0.39
C LEU A 35 -8.13 27.16 -1.63
N CYS A 36 -9.25 26.45 -1.68
CA CYS A 36 -10.24 26.57 -2.75
C CYS A 36 -10.83 27.99 -2.81
N TYR A 37 -11.04 28.65 -1.67
CA TYR A 37 -11.50 30.04 -1.61
C TYR A 37 -10.46 31.00 -2.19
N ALA A 38 -9.17 30.83 -1.85
CA ALA A 38 -8.10 31.64 -2.44
C ALA A 38 -8.03 31.46 -3.97
N ILE A 39 -8.19 30.24 -4.47
CA ILE A 39 -8.23 29.93 -5.91
C ILE A 39 -9.50 30.51 -6.56
N ALA A 40 -10.64 30.46 -5.88
CA ALA A 40 -11.87 31.06 -6.37
C ALA A 40 -11.77 32.59 -6.51
N CYS A 41 -11.09 33.26 -5.57
CA CYS A 41 -10.78 34.69 -5.66
C CYS A 41 -9.83 34.97 -6.84
N TRP A 42 -8.80 34.13 -7.04
CA TRP A 42 -7.90 34.24 -8.19
C TRP A 42 -8.64 34.14 -9.53
N MET A 43 -9.54 33.16 -9.68
CA MET A 43 -10.33 32.95 -10.89
C MET A 43 -11.39 34.03 -11.14
N GLY A 44 -11.71 34.85 -10.14
CA GLY A 44 -12.78 35.84 -10.22
C GLY A 44 -12.39 37.11 -10.96
N GLU A 45 -13.40 37.91 -11.32
CA GLU A 45 -13.19 39.27 -11.78
C GLU A 45 -12.95 40.19 -10.57
N TRP A 46 -11.86 40.96 -10.62
CA TRP A 46 -11.45 41.86 -9.52
C TRP A 46 -12.17 43.21 -9.58
N ASN A 47 -13.19 43.33 -10.43
CA ASN A 47 -13.93 44.57 -10.68
C ASN A 47 -14.77 45.02 -9.47
N ASN A 48 -15.13 44.10 -8.56
CA ASN A 48 -15.92 44.40 -7.36
C ASN A 48 -15.37 43.68 -6.12
N LEU A 49 -14.63 44.40 -5.27
CA LEU A 49 -14.04 43.87 -4.02
C LEU A 49 -15.09 43.28 -3.05
N LEU A 50 -16.31 43.81 -3.06
CA LEU A 50 -17.44 43.33 -2.26
C LEU A 50 -17.84 41.87 -2.59
N TRP A 51 -17.81 41.51 -3.88
CA TRP A 51 -18.13 40.15 -4.34
C TRP A 51 -16.96 39.17 -4.21
N LEU A 52 -15.75 39.68 -4.06
CA LEU A 52 -14.56 38.88 -3.74
C LEU A 52 -14.60 38.44 -2.26
N TRP A 53 -15.00 39.35 -1.37
CA TRP A 53 -14.98 39.13 0.08
C TRP A 53 -16.23 38.42 0.63
N PHE A 54 -17.40 38.56 -0.02
CA PHE A 54 -18.64 37.99 0.50
C PHE A 54 -18.73 36.46 0.23
N PRO A 55 -18.73 35.60 1.27
CA PRO A 55 -18.70 34.14 1.10
C PRO A 55 -20.00 33.54 0.54
N LEU A 56 -21.09 34.32 0.48
CA LEU A 56 -22.37 33.92 -0.11
C LEU A 56 -22.55 34.43 -1.56
N GLY A 57 -21.54 35.11 -2.12
CA GLY A 57 -21.57 35.60 -3.51
C GLY A 57 -21.15 34.56 -4.56
N LEU A 58 -20.96 35.00 -5.81
CA LEU A 58 -20.45 34.15 -6.91
C LEU A 58 -19.11 33.48 -6.56
N THR A 59 -18.25 34.16 -5.81
CA THR A 59 -16.99 33.61 -5.30
C THR A 59 -17.23 32.44 -4.34
N GLY A 60 -18.28 32.49 -3.52
CA GLY A 60 -18.70 31.40 -2.65
C GLY A 60 -19.17 30.18 -3.43
N ILE A 61 -20.04 30.38 -4.43
CA ILE A 61 -20.50 29.29 -5.32
C ILE A 61 -19.30 28.64 -6.03
N ARG A 62 -18.41 29.46 -6.61
CA ARG A 62 -17.17 29.00 -7.24
C ARG A 62 -16.30 28.19 -6.25
N THR A 63 -16.15 28.68 -5.02
CA THR A 63 -15.41 28.00 -3.97
C THR A 63 -15.99 26.62 -3.69
N LEU A 64 -17.32 26.48 -3.60
CA LEU A 64 -17.97 25.19 -3.38
C LEU A 64 -17.79 24.23 -4.55
N LEU A 65 -17.84 24.71 -5.79
CA LEU A 65 -17.61 23.89 -6.98
C LEU A 65 -16.14 23.42 -7.10
N ILE A 66 -15.18 24.29 -6.80
CA ILE A 66 -13.76 23.92 -6.69
C ILE A 66 -13.55 22.98 -5.50
N PHE A 67 -14.23 23.21 -4.38
CA PHE A 67 -14.15 22.30 -3.24
C PHE A 67 -14.75 20.93 -3.57
N LEU A 68 -15.76 20.85 -4.44
CA LEU A 68 -16.29 19.57 -4.91
C LEU A 68 -15.23 18.76 -5.66
N SER A 69 -14.35 19.40 -6.44
CA SER A 69 -13.24 18.71 -7.09
C SER A 69 -12.26 18.12 -6.07
N ALA A 70 -11.94 18.86 -5.01
CA ALA A 70 -11.11 18.38 -3.90
C ALA A 70 -11.81 17.27 -3.09
N LEU A 71 -13.12 17.41 -2.85
CA LEU A 71 -13.94 16.48 -2.09
C LEU A 71 -13.99 15.10 -2.77
N THR A 72 -14.05 15.05 -4.10
CA THR A 72 -13.99 13.77 -4.83
C THR A 72 -12.72 12.98 -4.50
N ILE A 73 -11.57 13.65 -4.41
CA ILE A 73 -10.30 12.99 -4.05
C ILE A 73 -10.30 12.58 -2.58
N TYR A 74 -10.87 13.39 -1.69
CA TYR A 74 -11.06 13.00 -0.30
C TYR A 74 -11.91 11.72 -0.16
N VAL A 75 -13.03 11.64 -0.87
CA VAL A 75 -13.91 10.47 -0.86
C VAL A 75 -13.18 9.24 -1.41
N LEU A 76 -12.41 9.40 -2.50
CA LEU A 76 -11.55 8.36 -3.05
C LEU A 76 -10.61 7.81 -1.96
N ARG A 77 -9.88 8.69 -1.26
CA ARG A 77 -8.94 8.29 -0.21
C ARG A 77 -9.63 7.61 0.97
N VAL A 78 -10.79 8.10 1.43
CA VAL A 78 -11.57 7.46 2.49
C VAL A 78 -12.04 6.06 2.08
N ALA A 79 -12.34 5.85 0.80
CA ALA A 79 -12.81 4.56 0.30
C ALA A 79 -11.67 3.53 0.14
N GLN A 80 -10.44 3.98 -0.15
CA GLN A 80 -9.34 3.11 -0.57
C GLN A 80 -8.15 3.04 0.40
N TRP A 81 -8.13 3.84 1.47
CA TRP A 81 -6.99 3.87 2.38
C TRP A 81 -6.70 2.52 3.06
N HIS A 82 -5.42 2.30 3.31
CA HIS A 82 -4.91 1.10 3.98
C HIS A 82 -3.73 1.46 4.88
N VAL A 83 -3.43 0.58 5.84
CA VAL A 83 -2.33 0.77 6.79
C VAL A 83 -1.13 -0.06 6.34
N GLY A 84 0.03 0.59 6.24
CA GLY A 84 1.28 -0.09 5.89
C GLY A 84 1.54 -0.16 4.39
N ARG A 85 2.80 -0.40 4.01
CA ARG A 85 3.23 -0.44 2.61
C ARG A 85 2.70 -1.69 1.92
N ARG A 86 2.24 -1.57 0.66
CA ARG A 86 1.92 -2.72 -0.19
C ARG A 86 3.16 -3.56 -0.46
N GLN A 87 3.01 -4.87 -0.35
CA GLN A 87 4.08 -5.84 -0.57
C GLN A 87 3.70 -6.84 -1.65
N THR A 88 4.60 -7.00 -2.61
CA THR A 88 4.51 -7.89 -3.78
C THR A 88 5.90 -8.32 -4.20
N GLN A 89 6.07 -9.51 -4.77
CA GLN A 89 7.39 -10.02 -5.11
C GLN A 89 8.07 -9.15 -6.17
N THR A 90 7.32 -8.78 -7.22
CA THR A 90 7.84 -7.96 -8.34
C THR A 90 6.99 -6.71 -8.58
N ARG A 91 7.57 -5.71 -9.26
CA ARG A 91 6.82 -4.50 -9.63
C ARG A 91 5.78 -4.81 -10.70
N ALA A 92 6.10 -5.71 -11.63
CA ALA A 92 5.19 -6.21 -12.66
C ALA A 92 3.99 -6.93 -12.05
N GLU A 93 4.19 -7.79 -11.04
CA GLU A 93 3.10 -8.42 -10.31
C GLU A 93 2.21 -7.37 -9.61
N THR A 94 2.81 -6.29 -9.09
CA THR A 94 2.05 -5.16 -8.56
C THR A 94 1.16 -4.55 -9.64
N PHE A 95 1.71 -4.31 -10.83
CA PHE A 95 0.94 -3.77 -11.93
C PHE A 95 -0.19 -4.72 -12.31
N THR A 96 0.08 -5.98 -12.63
CA THR A 96 -0.95 -6.93 -13.10
C THR A 96 -2.03 -7.18 -12.05
N LYS A 97 -1.66 -7.30 -10.77
CA LYS A 97 -2.58 -7.60 -9.68
C LYS A 97 -3.49 -6.43 -9.30
N TYR A 98 -3.03 -5.20 -9.47
CA TYR A 98 -3.76 -4.00 -9.05
C TYR A 98 -4.33 -3.19 -10.21
N PHE A 99 -3.78 -3.24 -11.42
CA PHE A 99 -4.21 -2.41 -12.55
C PHE A 99 -5.67 -2.65 -12.94
N PHE A 100 -6.09 -3.92 -13.04
CA PHE A 100 -7.48 -4.26 -13.39
C PHE A 100 -8.44 -4.29 -12.20
N ARG A 101 -8.02 -3.83 -11.02
CA ARG A 101 -8.94 -3.76 -9.87
C ARG A 101 -9.95 -2.64 -10.08
N PRO A 102 -11.21 -2.83 -9.66
CA PRO A 102 -12.21 -1.77 -9.67
C PRO A 102 -11.72 -0.50 -8.96
N ALA A 103 -10.92 -0.64 -7.90
CA ALA A 103 -10.32 0.48 -7.18
C ALA A 103 -9.50 1.40 -8.10
N THR A 104 -8.68 0.84 -8.99
CA THR A 104 -7.84 1.59 -9.94
C THR A 104 -8.67 2.36 -10.97
N LEU A 105 -9.75 1.74 -11.47
CA LEU A 105 -10.69 2.43 -12.34
C LEU A 105 -11.40 3.58 -11.61
N VAL A 106 -11.81 3.36 -10.35
CA VAL A 106 -12.42 4.39 -9.51
C VAL A 106 -11.45 5.55 -9.27
N THR A 107 -10.14 5.32 -9.12
CA THR A 107 -9.12 6.39 -9.05
C THR A 107 -9.14 7.25 -10.30
N LEU A 108 -9.09 6.63 -11.49
CA LEU A 108 -9.12 7.37 -12.76
C LEU A 108 -10.42 8.16 -12.93
N ILE A 109 -11.57 7.56 -12.60
CA ILE A 109 -12.87 8.22 -12.67
C ILE A 109 -12.93 9.40 -11.69
N ALA A 110 -12.44 9.24 -10.46
CA ALA A 110 -12.44 10.28 -9.44
C ALA A 110 -11.59 11.48 -9.85
N TYR A 111 -10.37 11.26 -10.36
CA TYR A 111 -9.52 12.34 -10.87
C TYR A 111 -10.11 13.00 -12.11
N SER A 112 -10.72 12.22 -13.02
CA SER A 112 -11.36 12.76 -14.22
C SER A 112 -12.58 13.61 -13.87
N PHE A 113 -13.40 13.18 -12.92
CA PHE A 113 -14.53 13.96 -12.40
C PHE A 113 -14.05 15.21 -11.66
N SER A 114 -12.99 15.10 -10.85
CA SER A 114 -12.36 16.23 -10.18
C SER A 114 -11.86 17.28 -11.18
N ALA A 115 -11.13 16.85 -12.22
CA ALA A 115 -10.66 17.73 -13.29
C ALA A 115 -11.81 18.36 -14.07
N MET A 116 -12.86 17.59 -14.38
CA MET A 116 -14.08 18.10 -15.03
C MET A 116 -14.73 19.21 -14.20
N MET A 117 -14.98 18.97 -12.91
CA MET A 117 -15.59 19.97 -12.03
C MET A 117 -14.75 21.24 -11.96
N PHE A 118 -13.42 21.12 -11.89
CA PHE A 118 -12.52 22.27 -11.85
C PHE A 118 -12.52 23.06 -13.17
N VAL A 119 -12.36 22.37 -14.31
CA VAL A 119 -12.27 23.03 -15.62
C VAL A 119 -13.59 23.66 -16.05
N GLU A 120 -14.74 23.03 -15.77
CA GLU A 120 -16.05 23.65 -16.05
C GLU A 120 -16.27 24.89 -15.18
N THR A 121 -15.90 24.82 -13.89
CA THR A 121 -15.97 25.98 -13.00
C THR A 121 -15.10 27.13 -13.50
N TYR A 122 -13.89 26.83 -13.99
CA TYR A 122 -13.01 27.82 -14.59
C TYR A 122 -13.65 28.42 -15.85
N ILE A 123 -14.10 27.60 -16.81
CA ILE A 123 -14.72 28.05 -18.06
C ILE A 123 -15.94 28.94 -17.79
N TRP A 124 -16.81 28.55 -16.86
CA TRP A 124 -18.00 29.34 -16.49
C TRP A 124 -17.66 30.66 -15.79
N SER A 125 -16.47 30.76 -15.21
CA SER A 125 -16.00 31.97 -14.54
C SER A 125 -15.34 32.96 -15.49
N ARG A 126 -15.11 32.59 -16.75
CA ARG A 126 -14.46 33.45 -17.75
C ARG A 126 -15.49 34.23 -18.57
N GLY A 127 -15.16 35.48 -18.85
CA GLY A 127 -15.99 36.36 -19.68
C GLY A 127 -15.86 36.05 -21.18
N THR A 128 -16.68 36.73 -21.98
CA THR A 128 -16.72 36.56 -23.45
C THR A 128 -15.39 36.88 -24.14
N LYS A 129 -14.54 37.71 -23.52
CA LYS A 129 -13.20 38.09 -24.04
C LYS A 129 -12.28 36.89 -24.23
N ASP A 130 -12.39 35.87 -23.39
CA ASP A 130 -11.51 34.70 -23.44
C ASP A 130 -11.90 33.70 -24.54
N ARG A 131 -13.10 33.86 -25.13
CA ARG A 131 -13.72 32.98 -26.13
C ARG A 131 -13.66 31.48 -25.76
N LEU A 132 -14.08 31.16 -24.53
CA LEU A 132 -14.21 29.79 -24.03
C LEU A 132 -15.66 29.25 -24.10
N ASN A 133 -16.57 30.00 -24.72
CA ASN A 133 -17.93 29.54 -24.96
C ASN A 133 -17.91 28.29 -25.85
N PHE A 134 -18.76 27.32 -25.55
CA PHE A 134 -18.86 26.07 -26.31
C PHE A 134 -19.18 26.29 -27.79
N ILE A 135 -19.88 27.40 -28.09
CA ILE A 135 -20.29 27.82 -29.42
C ILE A 135 -19.77 29.21 -29.70
N GLU A 136 -19.29 29.41 -30.92
CA GLU A 136 -19.04 30.73 -31.47
C GLU A 136 -20.24 31.17 -32.32
N ALA A 137 -20.86 32.27 -31.89
CA ALA A 137 -21.78 33.02 -32.74
C ALA A 137 -20.91 33.73 -33.79
N GLY A 138 -21.10 33.36 -35.06
CA GLY A 138 -20.49 34.07 -36.17
C GLY A 138 -21.13 35.46 -36.35
N ARG A 139 -21.09 35.98 -37.57
CA ARG A 139 -21.87 37.19 -37.91
C ARG A 139 -23.37 36.93 -37.71
N MET A 140 -24.20 37.96 -37.56
CA MET A 140 -25.65 37.83 -37.29
C MET A 140 -26.42 36.92 -38.27
N HIS A 141 -25.89 36.65 -39.46
CA HIS A 141 -26.46 35.79 -40.49
C HIS A 141 -25.79 34.40 -40.61
N GLU A 142 -24.79 34.10 -39.78
CA GLU A 142 -24.08 32.82 -39.79
C GLU A 142 -24.65 31.85 -38.75
N ARG A 143 -24.67 30.56 -39.09
CA ARG A 143 -25.01 29.51 -38.13
C ARG A 143 -23.92 29.38 -37.07
N PHE A 144 -24.34 28.90 -35.90
CA PHE A 144 -23.45 28.58 -34.80
C PHE A 144 -22.36 27.58 -35.22
N ARG A 145 -21.12 27.88 -34.82
CA ARG A 145 -19.97 27.00 -35.01
C ARG A 145 -19.50 26.46 -33.68
N LEU A 146 -19.03 25.21 -33.67
CA LEU A 146 -18.43 24.62 -32.48
C LEU A 146 -17.07 25.28 -32.20
N ASN A 147 -16.80 25.59 -30.94
CA ASN A 147 -15.54 26.19 -30.54
C ASN A 147 -14.54 25.10 -30.12
N GLU A 148 -13.38 25.04 -30.77
CA GLU A 148 -12.33 24.08 -30.46
C GLU A 148 -11.60 24.40 -29.14
N ARG A 149 -11.50 25.67 -28.75
CA ARG A 149 -10.70 26.13 -27.61
C ARG A 149 -11.09 25.49 -26.27
N PRO A 150 -12.36 25.50 -25.84
CA PRO A 150 -12.74 24.86 -24.58
C PRO A 150 -12.68 23.33 -24.67
N LEU A 151 -12.75 22.72 -25.86
CA LEU A 151 -12.54 21.28 -26.04
C LEU A 151 -11.08 20.89 -25.82
N TYR A 152 -10.16 21.67 -26.40
CA TYR A 152 -8.72 21.50 -26.19
C TYR A 152 -8.34 21.65 -24.72
N LEU A 153 -8.89 22.67 -24.04
CA LEU A 153 -8.62 22.89 -22.62
C LEU A 153 -9.10 21.69 -21.77
N ARG A 154 -10.35 21.25 -21.96
CA ARG A 154 -10.90 20.05 -21.29
C ARG A 154 -10.03 18.81 -21.53
N TYR A 155 -9.61 18.59 -22.77
CA TYR A 155 -8.73 17.48 -23.13
C TYR A 155 -7.44 17.50 -22.31
N LEU A 156 -6.74 18.63 -22.24
CA LEU A 156 -5.51 18.72 -21.46
C LEU A 156 -5.73 18.44 -19.97
N PHE A 157 -6.85 18.89 -19.40
CA PHE A 157 -7.23 18.58 -18.02
C PHE A 157 -7.52 17.09 -17.79
N TYR A 158 -8.12 16.39 -18.76
CA TYR A 158 -8.31 14.94 -18.67
C TYR A 158 -6.99 14.17 -18.82
N VAL A 159 -6.07 14.62 -19.67
CA VAL A 159 -4.71 14.03 -19.76
C VAL A 159 -3.96 14.25 -18.44
N LEU A 160 -4.10 15.43 -17.84
CA LEU A 160 -3.54 15.76 -16.52
C LEU A 160 -4.13 14.86 -15.42
N ALA A 161 -5.44 14.62 -15.44
CA ALA A 161 -6.12 13.71 -14.52
C ALA A 161 -5.64 12.26 -14.67
N ALA A 162 -5.45 11.78 -15.90
CA ALA A 162 -4.92 10.45 -16.17
C ALA A 162 -3.47 10.30 -15.66
N ALA A 163 -2.63 11.31 -15.90
CA ALA A 163 -1.26 11.35 -15.39
C ALA A 163 -1.22 11.37 -13.85
N GLN A 164 -2.03 12.21 -13.21
CA GLN A 164 -2.12 12.27 -11.75
C GLN A 164 -2.66 10.96 -11.16
N SER A 165 -3.61 10.30 -11.83
CA SER A 165 -4.10 8.98 -11.42
C SER A 165 -2.97 7.95 -11.43
N GLY A 166 -2.13 7.97 -12.47
CA GLY A 166 -0.92 7.15 -12.53
C GLY A 166 0.03 7.43 -11.37
N ILE A 167 0.27 8.71 -11.04
CA ILE A 167 1.11 9.12 -9.91
C ILE A 167 0.52 8.67 -8.57
N HIS A 168 -0.79 8.83 -8.38
CA HIS A 168 -1.51 8.41 -7.18
C HIS A 168 -1.31 6.91 -6.91
N LEU A 169 -1.47 6.08 -7.95
CA LEU A 169 -1.29 4.63 -7.87
C LEU A 169 0.18 4.26 -7.68
N TRP A 170 1.10 4.93 -8.40
CA TRP A 170 2.54 4.65 -8.33
C TRP A 170 3.14 4.99 -6.96
N ARG A 171 2.74 6.12 -6.38
CA ARG A 171 3.20 6.56 -5.05
C ARG A 171 2.37 5.98 -3.91
N ASP A 172 1.34 5.19 -4.23
CA ASP A 172 0.38 4.60 -3.28
C ASP A 172 -0.14 5.65 -2.31
N TYR A 173 -0.76 6.71 -2.84
CA TYR A 173 -1.31 7.79 -2.04
C TYR A 173 -2.36 7.29 -1.05
N ASP A 174 -2.99 6.13 -1.24
CA ASP A 174 -3.91 5.55 -0.26
C ASP A 174 -3.25 5.00 1.02
N LYS A 175 -1.91 4.91 1.05
CA LYS A 175 -1.17 4.41 2.21
C LYS A 175 -1.21 5.41 3.38
N ILE A 176 -1.56 4.92 4.57
CA ILE A 176 -1.40 5.67 5.83
C ILE A 176 -0.30 5.03 6.66
N GLU A 177 0.70 5.83 7.01
CA GLU A 177 1.78 5.42 7.89
C GLU A 177 1.34 5.55 9.35
N VAL A 178 0.97 4.42 9.95
CA VAL A 178 0.81 4.32 11.40
C VAL A 178 2.20 4.18 12.01
N GLN A 179 2.50 4.97 13.04
CA GLN A 179 3.81 4.96 13.67
C GLN A 179 4.09 3.59 14.33
N ALA A 180 5.24 3.01 14.01
CA ALA A 180 5.82 1.89 14.75
C ALA A 180 6.47 2.46 16.02
N MET A 181 5.78 2.37 17.16
CA MET A 181 6.36 2.84 18.42
C MET A 181 7.48 1.90 18.85
N LYS A 182 8.50 2.49 19.48
CA LYS A 182 9.62 1.75 20.08
C LYS A 182 9.51 1.82 21.60
N PRO A 183 9.92 0.77 22.33
CA PRO A 183 9.91 0.79 23.78
C PRO A 183 10.75 1.96 24.30
N LYS A 184 10.25 2.72 25.28
CA LYS A 184 10.88 3.95 25.80
C LYS A 184 12.29 3.68 26.36
N LYS A 185 13.35 4.31 25.85
CA LYS A 185 14.67 4.28 26.51
C LYS A 185 14.55 5.08 27.82
N GLU A 186 14.89 4.48 28.95
CA GLU A 186 14.95 5.19 30.22
C GLU A 186 15.99 6.31 30.10
N ARG A 187 15.49 7.54 29.97
CA ARG A 187 16.27 8.74 30.28
C ARG A 187 15.99 8.98 31.76
N GLY A 188 17.05 8.93 32.57
CA GLY A 188 16.99 9.00 34.03
C GLY A 188 16.56 10.34 34.60
N ASP A 189 15.36 10.81 34.25
CA ASP A 189 14.72 11.97 34.87
C ASP A 189 13.32 11.56 35.34
N ALA A 190 13.25 11.04 36.56
CA ALA A 190 12.01 10.85 37.33
C ALA A 190 11.37 12.19 37.76
N ALA A 191 11.78 13.32 37.18
CA ALA A 191 11.36 14.66 37.55
C ALA A 191 11.07 15.54 36.33
N ALA A 192 10.30 15.04 35.37
CA ALA A 192 9.45 15.88 34.51
C ALA A 192 8.54 14.96 33.71
N ALA A 193 7.23 15.20 33.81
CA ALA A 193 6.26 14.80 32.78
C ALA A 193 6.62 15.52 31.47
N THR A 194 7.71 15.08 30.83
CA THR A 194 8.12 15.59 29.55
C THR A 194 7.11 15.04 28.56
N PRO A 195 6.27 15.89 27.94
CA PRO A 195 5.25 15.40 27.03
C PRO A 195 5.96 14.57 25.96
N THR A 196 5.47 13.35 25.75
CA THR A 196 5.76 12.47 24.60
C THR A 196 6.21 13.31 23.42
N ARG A 197 7.36 12.99 22.80
CA ARG A 197 7.94 13.72 21.65
C ARG A 197 6.84 14.03 20.63
N ARG A 198 6.18 15.17 20.77
CA ARG A 198 4.89 15.43 20.13
C ARG A 198 5.15 15.45 18.63
N ALA A 199 4.42 14.64 17.87
CA ALA A 199 4.44 14.76 16.43
C ALA A 199 4.24 16.25 16.06
N PRO A 200 5.03 16.80 15.11
CA PRO A 200 4.94 18.21 14.77
C PRO A 200 3.50 18.56 14.41
N LYS A 201 2.99 19.70 14.91
CA LYS A 201 1.60 20.12 14.68
C LYS A 201 1.30 20.03 13.17
N PRO A 202 0.19 19.37 12.75
CA PRO A 202 -0.18 19.16 11.36
C PRO A 202 0.01 20.37 10.45
N ARG A 203 -0.41 21.54 10.94
CA ARG A 203 -0.27 22.83 10.24
C ARG A 203 1.18 23.15 9.86
N ASN A 204 2.13 22.90 10.76
CA ASN A 204 3.54 23.25 10.55
C ASN A 204 4.15 22.33 9.49
N VAL A 205 3.74 21.05 9.46
CA VAL A 205 4.17 20.09 8.43
C VAL A 205 3.65 20.54 7.06
N LEU A 206 2.38 20.91 7.00
CA LEU A 206 1.73 21.35 5.76
C LEU A 206 2.39 22.60 5.18
N PHE A 207 2.62 23.63 6.01
CA PHE A 207 3.28 24.87 5.56
C PHE A 207 4.70 24.63 5.04
N LYS A 208 5.47 23.75 5.69
CA LYS A 208 6.83 23.40 5.22
C LYS A 208 6.83 22.67 3.87
N GLN A 209 5.76 21.94 3.55
CA GLN A 209 5.66 21.17 2.31
C GLN A 209 5.08 21.96 1.13
N LEU A 210 4.52 23.15 1.34
CA LEU A 210 3.90 23.96 0.28
C LEU A 210 4.84 24.24 -0.90
N LYS A 211 6.11 24.57 -0.63
CA LYS A 211 7.10 24.82 -1.69
C LYS A 211 7.32 23.58 -2.55
N GLY A 212 7.45 22.41 -1.91
CA GLY A 212 7.63 21.12 -2.60
C GLY A 212 6.40 20.74 -3.44
N ILE A 213 5.20 21.00 -2.90
CA ILE A 213 3.94 20.84 -3.63
C ILE A 213 3.92 21.72 -4.88
N ALA A 214 4.22 23.02 -4.74
CA ALA A 214 4.22 23.95 -5.87
C ALA A 214 5.22 23.55 -6.96
N THR A 215 6.43 23.12 -6.60
CA THR A 215 7.44 22.67 -7.58
C THR A 215 7.00 21.42 -8.34
N LEU A 216 6.43 20.43 -7.62
CA LEU A 216 5.93 19.21 -8.23
C LEU A 216 4.78 19.52 -9.19
N SER A 217 3.81 20.32 -8.74
CA SER A 217 2.65 20.73 -9.54
C SER A 217 3.05 21.47 -10.81
N SER A 218 4.01 22.39 -10.70
CA SER A 218 4.57 23.12 -11.85
C SER A 218 5.24 22.19 -12.86
N SER A 219 6.07 21.26 -12.39
CA SER A 219 6.73 20.30 -13.26
C SER A 219 5.73 19.41 -14.01
N LEU A 220 4.72 18.87 -13.32
CA LEU A 220 3.73 17.98 -13.92
C LEU A 220 2.87 18.70 -14.96
N ALA A 221 2.31 19.86 -14.61
CA ALA A 221 1.48 20.64 -15.53
C ALA A 221 2.26 21.04 -16.79
N SER A 222 3.53 21.41 -16.66
CA SER A 222 4.39 21.79 -17.80
C SER A 222 4.66 20.60 -18.73
N VAL A 223 4.98 19.43 -18.17
CA VAL A 223 5.19 18.20 -18.97
C VAL A 223 3.91 17.81 -19.70
N ILE A 224 2.76 17.86 -19.02
CA ILE A 224 1.47 17.53 -19.63
C ILE A 224 1.05 18.57 -20.69
N ALA A 225 1.41 19.84 -20.53
CA ALA A 225 1.16 20.85 -21.57
C ALA A 225 1.85 20.46 -22.88
N LEU A 226 3.13 20.05 -22.81
CA LEU A 226 3.92 19.65 -23.97
C LEU A 226 3.43 18.32 -24.59
N VAL A 227 3.30 17.28 -23.75
CA VAL A 227 2.89 15.94 -24.21
C VAL A 227 1.44 15.95 -24.70
N GLY A 228 0.55 16.58 -23.94
CA GLY A 228 -0.86 16.73 -24.32
C GLY A 228 -1.02 17.51 -25.62
N PHE A 229 -0.25 18.59 -25.83
CA PHE A 229 -0.25 19.29 -27.11
C PHE A 229 0.13 18.37 -28.27
N ALA A 230 1.22 17.63 -28.16
CA ALA A 230 1.66 16.69 -29.22
C ALA A 230 0.59 15.63 -29.50
N LEU A 231 0.05 14.98 -28.46
CA LEU A 231 -0.98 13.94 -28.59
C LEU A 231 -2.28 14.47 -29.20
N TYR A 232 -2.64 15.72 -28.90
CA TYR A 232 -3.81 16.37 -29.47
C TYR A 232 -3.73 16.42 -30.99
N PHE A 233 -2.67 17.04 -31.51
CA PHE A 233 -2.52 17.27 -32.95
C PHE A 233 -2.19 16.00 -33.74
N ILE A 234 -1.47 15.04 -33.14
CA ILE A 234 -1.11 13.79 -33.82
C ILE A 234 -2.31 12.87 -34.04
N GLY A 235 -3.28 12.83 -33.12
CA GLY A 235 -4.38 11.85 -33.25
C GLY A 235 -5.70 12.22 -32.59
N THR A 236 -5.70 12.73 -31.36
CA THR A 236 -6.95 12.80 -30.59
C THR A 236 -7.87 13.94 -31.03
N ARG A 237 -7.34 14.98 -31.68
CA ARG A 237 -8.09 16.15 -32.16
C ARG A 237 -9.31 15.77 -33.00
N ASN A 238 -9.13 14.93 -34.02
CA ASN A 238 -10.23 14.57 -34.93
C ASN A 238 -11.29 13.71 -34.24
N LEU A 239 -10.87 12.82 -33.34
CA LEU A 239 -11.77 11.95 -32.59
C LEU A 239 -12.63 12.77 -31.62
N ILE A 240 -12.01 13.65 -30.84
CA ILE A 240 -12.70 14.55 -29.91
C ILE A 240 -13.65 15.47 -30.69
N TRP A 241 -13.17 16.07 -31.78
CA TRP A 241 -13.98 16.95 -32.62
C TRP A 241 -15.21 16.23 -33.17
N SER A 242 -15.04 15.04 -33.76
CA SER A 242 -16.13 14.25 -34.32
C SER A 242 -17.18 13.90 -33.26
N TYR A 243 -16.74 13.48 -32.07
CA TYR A 243 -17.62 13.16 -30.95
C TYR A 243 -18.45 14.38 -30.51
N TYR A 244 -17.78 15.50 -30.19
CA TYR A 244 -18.45 16.70 -29.70
C TYR A 244 -19.31 17.38 -30.78
N TYR A 245 -18.91 17.33 -32.04
CA TYR A 245 -19.70 17.86 -33.15
C TYR A 245 -20.95 17.00 -33.40
N SER A 246 -20.83 15.67 -33.31
CA SER A 246 -21.99 14.78 -33.39
C SER A 246 -22.96 15.04 -32.24
N PHE A 247 -22.45 15.17 -31.01
CA PHE A 247 -23.26 15.48 -29.84
C PHE A 247 -23.91 16.88 -29.94
N GLY A 248 -23.14 17.89 -30.31
CA GLY A 248 -23.59 19.27 -30.41
C GLY A 248 -24.70 19.46 -31.45
N ARG A 249 -24.73 18.65 -32.52
CA ARG A 249 -25.81 18.69 -33.52
C ARG A 249 -27.19 18.30 -32.97
N TYR A 250 -27.26 17.56 -31.88
CA TYR A 250 -28.53 17.24 -31.23
C TYR A 250 -29.07 18.39 -30.38
N LEU A 251 -28.19 19.25 -29.87
CA LEU A 251 -28.54 20.35 -28.96
C LEU A 251 -28.66 21.69 -29.69
N TRP A 252 -27.93 21.89 -30.79
CA TRP A 252 -27.86 23.17 -31.51
C TRP A 252 -27.86 23.01 -33.04
N SER A 253 -28.38 24.01 -33.74
CA SER A 253 -28.33 24.12 -35.20
C SER A 253 -26.94 24.55 -35.67
N LEU A 254 -26.02 23.59 -35.71
CA LEU A 254 -24.64 23.79 -36.18
C LEU A 254 -24.56 23.89 -37.72
N SER A 255 -23.48 24.51 -38.23
CA SER A 255 -23.19 24.49 -39.68
C SER A 255 -23.07 23.04 -40.19
N LYS A 256 -23.38 22.79 -41.48
CA LYS A 256 -23.36 21.41 -42.05
C LYS A 256 -21.94 20.86 -42.21
N THR A 257 -20.95 21.74 -42.40
CA THR A 257 -19.53 21.44 -42.56
C THR A 257 -18.74 22.27 -41.56
N SER A 258 -18.26 21.64 -40.49
CA SER A 258 -17.34 22.29 -39.56
C SER A 258 -16.09 21.42 -39.43
N THR A 259 -15.03 21.80 -40.13
CA THR A 259 -13.67 21.43 -39.74
C THR A 259 -13.35 22.06 -38.38
N PRO A 260 -12.35 21.56 -37.65
CA PRO A 260 -11.89 22.18 -36.41
C PRO A 260 -11.59 23.67 -36.62
N THR A 261 -12.21 24.53 -35.79
CA THR A 261 -12.20 25.99 -35.92
C THR A 261 -10.82 26.62 -35.68
N GLY A 262 -9.88 25.89 -35.08
CA GLY A 262 -8.54 26.34 -34.75
C GLY A 262 -8.43 26.87 -33.31
N LEU A 263 -7.18 27.01 -32.84
CA LEU A 263 -6.88 27.40 -31.45
C LEU A 263 -6.41 28.86 -31.30
N ALA A 264 -6.52 29.69 -32.33
CA ALA A 264 -6.01 31.06 -32.29
C ALA A 264 -6.88 31.98 -31.39
N PRO A 265 -6.28 32.85 -30.56
CA PRO A 265 -4.86 32.94 -30.23
C PRO A 265 -4.42 31.80 -29.29
N PHE A 266 -3.33 31.11 -29.66
CA PHE A 266 -2.88 29.88 -29.01
C PHE A 266 -2.14 30.13 -27.68
N LEU A 267 -1.25 31.13 -27.63
CA LEU A 267 -0.43 31.42 -26.44
C LEU A 267 -1.27 31.69 -25.17
N PRO A 268 -2.36 32.50 -25.21
CA PRO A 268 -3.23 32.66 -24.05
C PRO A 268 -3.83 31.33 -23.56
N LEU A 269 -4.18 30.42 -24.47
CA LEU A 269 -4.75 29.11 -24.13
C LEU A 269 -3.74 28.22 -23.41
N CYS A 270 -2.48 28.24 -23.83
CA CYS A 270 -1.39 27.57 -23.12
C CYS A 270 -1.17 28.14 -21.72
N PHE A 271 -1.14 29.47 -21.60
CA PHE A 271 -0.96 30.13 -20.30
C PHE A 271 -2.10 29.78 -19.34
N MET A 272 -3.35 29.82 -19.82
CA MET A 272 -4.52 29.39 -19.05
C MET A 272 -4.40 27.94 -18.57
N PHE A 273 -3.99 27.02 -19.43
CA PHE A 273 -3.79 25.63 -19.02
C PHE A 273 -2.66 25.49 -18.00
N ILE A 274 -1.52 26.13 -18.21
CA ILE A 274 -0.38 26.03 -17.29
C ILE A 274 -0.78 26.58 -15.92
N THR A 275 -1.38 27.77 -15.84
CA THR A 275 -1.75 28.37 -14.55
C THR A 275 -2.81 27.53 -13.84
N GLU A 276 -3.90 27.20 -14.52
CA GLU A 276 -5.03 26.50 -13.90
C GLU A 276 -4.73 25.02 -13.67
N GLY A 277 -3.94 24.38 -14.54
CA GLY A 277 -3.41 23.04 -14.36
C GLY A 277 -2.50 22.96 -13.13
N ILE A 278 -1.64 23.95 -12.91
CA ILE A 278 -0.83 24.03 -11.69
C ILE A 278 -1.72 24.13 -10.46
N LEU A 279 -2.73 25.00 -10.46
CA LEU A 279 -3.64 25.17 -9.33
C LEU A 279 -4.43 23.90 -9.02
N LEU A 280 -4.89 23.17 -10.04
CA LEU A 280 -5.56 21.89 -9.85
C LEU A 280 -4.63 20.84 -9.24
N VAL A 281 -3.39 20.70 -9.73
CA VAL A 281 -2.43 19.74 -9.15
C VAL A 281 -2.05 20.15 -7.73
N VAL A 282 -1.91 21.46 -7.45
CA VAL A 282 -1.72 21.97 -6.08
C VAL A 282 -2.88 21.53 -5.18
N ILE A 283 -4.14 21.66 -5.62
CA ILE A 283 -5.30 21.17 -4.86
C ILE A 283 -5.17 19.66 -4.60
N TRP A 284 -4.89 18.86 -5.62
CA TRP A 284 -4.76 17.41 -5.48
C TRP A 284 -3.65 17.01 -4.51
N GLU A 285 -2.44 17.54 -4.67
CA GLU A 285 -1.32 17.26 -3.78
C GLU A 285 -1.60 17.75 -2.36
N PHE A 286 -2.23 18.92 -2.20
CA PHE A 286 -2.61 19.44 -0.90
C PHE A 286 -3.67 18.57 -0.21
N VAL A 287 -4.69 18.09 -0.92
CA VAL A 287 -5.70 17.15 -0.40
C VAL A 287 -5.02 15.85 0.04
N ASN A 288 -4.12 15.30 -0.77
CA ASN A 288 -3.39 14.10 -0.42
C ASN A 288 -2.54 14.33 0.84
N LYS A 289 -1.73 15.38 0.90
CA LYS A 289 -0.89 15.65 2.09
C LYS A 289 -1.69 15.98 3.35
N THR A 290 -2.76 16.76 3.24
CA THR A 290 -3.62 17.03 4.38
C THR A 290 -4.30 15.77 4.90
N PHE A 291 -4.76 14.88 4.02
CA PHE A 291 -5.33 13.62 4.45
C PHE A 291 -4.31 12.75 5.20
N ASP A 292 -3.08 12.61 4.68
CA ASP A 292 -2.00 11.85 5.35
C ASP A 292 -1.77 12.37 6.77
N VAL A 293 -1.52 13.68 6.89
CA VAL A 293 -1.12 14.30 8.15
C VAL A 293 -2.26 14.32 9.18
N TYR A 294 -3.53 14.42 8.75
CA TYR A 294 -4.66 14.46 9.67
C TYR A 294 -5.16 13.07 10.07
N ILE A 295 -5.14 12.10 9.15
CA ILE A 295 -5.59 10.75 9.47
C ILE A 295 -4.52 9.97 10.24
N ALA A 296 -3.23 10.16 9.92
CA ALA A 296 -2.10 9.59 10.67
C ALA A 296 -1.83 10.27 12.03
N GLN A 297 -2.82 10.92 12.64
CA GLN A 297 -2.73 11.41 14.01
C GLN A 297 -2.89 10.26 15.00
N GLU A 298 -2.14 10.32 16.10
CA GLU A 298 -2.28 9.40 17.24
C GLU A 298 -3.75 9.26 17.65
N PRO A 299 -4.26 8.06 18.01
CA PRO A 299 -5.64 7.80 18.43
C PRO A 299 -5.96 8.41 19.80
N LEU A 300 -5.85 9.75 19.86
CA LEU A 300 -6.13 10.59 21.00
C LEU A 300 -7.26 11.56 20.66
N LYS A 301 -8.09 11.85 21.66
CA LYS A 301 -9.08 12.92 21.66
C LYS A 301 -8.76 13.84 22.83
N ASN A 302 -8.45 15.10 22.56
CA ASN A 302 -8.06 16.09 23.59
C ASN A 302 -6.93 15.56 24.50
N ASP A 303 -5.88 15.00 23.89
CA ASP A 303 -4.71 14.44 24.57
C ASP A 303 -4.98 13.23 25.50
N VAL A 304 -6.16 12.60 25.41
CA VAL A 304 -6.45 11.32 26.08
C VAL A 304 -6.82 10.22 25.09
N PRO A 305 -6.61 8.93 25.40
CA PRO A 305 -6.99 7.82 24.52
C PRO A 305 -8.46 7.88 24.10
N ILE A 306 -8.77 7.59 22.83
CA ILE A 306 -10.15 7.71 22.31
C ILE A 306 -11.14 6.78 23.03
N THR A 307 -10.67 5.69 23.62
CA THR A 307 -11.50 4.79 24.42
C THR A 307 -11.88 5.34 25.80
N ASN A 308 -11.25 6.42 26.28
CA ASN A 308 -11.60 7.03 27.59
C ASN A 308 -13.06 7.51 27.66
N ASP A 309 -13.66 7.85 26.52
CA ASP A 309 -15.07 8.27 26.46
C ASP A 309 -16.05 7.09 26.62
N SER A 310 -15.55 5.86 26.66
CA SER A 310 -16.38 4.67 26.88
C SER A 310 -16.72 4.49 28.35
N THR A 311 -17.93 3.97 28.59
CA THR A 311 -18.30 3.47 29.92
C THR A 311 -17.43 2.30 30.33
N ASP A 312 -16.98 1.48 29.36
CA ASP A 312 -15.98 0.43 29.55
C ASP A 312 -14.79 0.64 28.57
N PRO A 313 -13.80 1.45 28.95
CA PRO A 313 -12.66 1.78 28.08
C PRO A 313 -11.81 0.58 27.66
N ASN A 314 -11.55 -0.35 28.57
CA ASN A 314 -10.73 -1.53 28.29
C ASN A 314 -11.49 -2.56 27.43
N GLY A 315 -12.81 -2.67 27.60
CA GLY A 315 -13.64 -3.56 26.78
C GLY A 315 -13.73 -3.08 25.35
N SER A 316 -13.91 -1.77 25.15
CA SER A 316 -13.88 -1.15 23.83
C SER A 316 -12.51 -1.31 23.16
N LEU A 317 -11.40 -1.16 23.90
CA LEU A 317 -10.05 -1.41 23.37
C LEU A 317 -9.86 -2.87 22.94
N LEU A 318 -10.23 -3.84 23.79
CA LEU A 318 -10.16 -5.26 23.48
C LEU A 318 -11.00 -5.64 22.25
N ASN A 319 -12.15 -5.00 22.06
CA ASN A 319 -12.95 -5.16 20.84
C ASN A 319 -12.19 -4.68 19.60
N GLY A 320 -11.47 -3.55 19.69
CA GLY A 320 -10.63 -3.02 18.61
C GLY A 320 -9.48 -3.97 18.25
N LEU A 321 -8.76 -4.50 19.25
CA LEU A 321 -7.65 -5.45 19.06
C LEU A 321 -8.09 -6.78 18.41
N LYS A 322 -9.36 -7.17 18.61
CA LYS A 322 -9.99 -8.37 18.02
C LYS A 322 -10.73 -8.09 16.70
N SER A 323 -10.65 -6.87 16.18
CA SER A 323 -11.36 -6.49 14.95
C SER A 323 -10.87 -7.29 13.74
N LYS A 324 -11.80 -7.72 12.88
CA LYS A 324 -11.50 -8.33 11.58
C LYS A 324 -10.96 -7.31 10.56
N LYS A 325 -11.28 -6.02 10.75
CA LYS A 325 -10.80 -4.95 9.87
C LYS A 325 -9.39 -4.55 10.28
N ASP A 326 -8.42 -4.80 9.41
CA ASP A 326 -7.00 -4.57 9.67
C ASP A 326 -6.69 -3.13 10.07
N THR A 327 -7.32 -2.15 9.43
CA THR A 327 -7.19 -0.72 9.76
C THR A 327 -7.60 -0.40 11.20
N VAL A 328 -8.75 -0.92 11.64
CA VAL A 328 -9.27 -0.75 13.00
C VAL A 328 -8.35 -1.43 14.01
N ARG A 329 -7.88 -2.64 13.67
CA ARG A 329 -6.99 -3.43 14.51
C ARG A 329 -5.64 -2.75 14.70
N ALA A 330 -5.04 -2.23 13.63
CA ALA A 330 -3.76 -1.51 13.67
C ALA A 330 -3.83 -0.23 14.53
N ILE A 331 -4.92 0.54 14.41
CA ILE A 331 -5.12 1.74 15.23
C ILE A 331 -5.35 1.38 16.71
N ALA A 332 -6.05 0.29 17.00
CA ALA A 332 -6.22 -0.19 18.37
C ALA A 332 -4.89 -0.64 19.02
N PHE A 333 -4.01 -1.31 18.27
CA PHE A 333 -2.66 -1.62 18.74
C PHE A 333 -1.83 -0.35 19.00
N TRP A 334 -1.97 0.65 18.14
CA TRP A 334 -1.31 1.94 18.33
C TRP A 334 -1.82 2.66 19.58
N GLU A 335 -3.13 2.68 19.83
CA GLU A 335 -3.70 3.23 21.06
C GLU A 335 -3.22 2.47 22.30
N LEU A 336 -3.20 1.13 22.25
CA LEU A 336 -2.69 0.32 23.36
C LEU A 336 -1.23 0.68 23.67
N ALA A 337 -0.37 0.75 22.65
CA ALA A 337 1.02 1.11 22.85
C ALA A 337 1.14 2.51 23.48
N LEU A 338 0.32 3.50 23.06
CA LEU A 338 0.28 4.84 23.65
C LEU A 338 -0.19 4.83 25.10
N ILE A 339 -1.25 4.05 25.41
CA ILE A 339 -1.74 3.85 26.78
C ILE A 339 -0.60 3.34 27.67
N THR A 340 0.11 2.33 27.22
CA THR A 340 1.20 1.72 28.00
C THR A 340 2.40 2.64 28.17
N ASP A 341 2.64 3.58 27.24
CA ASP A 341 3.77 4.51 27.30
C ASP A 341 3.46 5.75 28.17
N ALA A 342 2.33 6.41 27.94
CA ALA A 342 2.09 7.77 28.42
C ALA A 342 0.98 7.92 29.48
N PHE A 343 0.13 6.90 29.69
CA PHE A 343 -1.09 7.04 30.50
C PHE A 343 -1.11 6.10 31.72
N PRO A 344 -0.46 6.47 32.85
CA PRO A 344 -0.34 5.60 34.03
C PRO A 344 -1.70 5.20 34.61
N ASP A 345 -2.65 6.11 34.69
CA ASP A 345 -3.99 5.81 35.23
C ASP A 345 -4.70 4.75 34.40
N ARG A 346 -4.64 4.86 33.07
CA ARG A 346 -5.21 3.85 32.17
C ARG A 346 -4.45 2.53 32.24
N ARG A 347 -3.12 2.58 32.33
CA ARG A 347 -2.28 1.38 32.47
C ARG A 347 -2.61 0.60 33.75
N LYS A 348 -2.77 1.29 34.89
CA LYS A 348 -3.22 0.68 36.17
C LYS A 348 -4.56 -0.06 36.03
N THR A 349 -5.51 0.49 35.27
CA THR A 349 -6.80 -0.19 35.04
C THR A 349 -6.66 -1.53 34.30
N ILE A 350 -5.61 -1.71 33.49
CA ILE A 350 -5.36 -2.97 32.77
C ILE A 350 -4.97 -4.07 33.77
N TYR A 351 -4.18 -3.74 34.80
CA TYR A 351 -3.80 -4.67 35.86
C TYR A 351 -4.97 -4.96 36.81
N SER A 352 -5.67 -3.92 37.26
CA SER A 352 -6.69 -4.03 38.33
C SER A 352 -7.96 -4.76 37.91
N GLU A 353 -8.26 -4.86 36.61
CA GLU A 353 -9.52 -5.42 36.13
C GLU A 353 -9.47 -6.95 35.92
N MET A 354 -9.96 -7.69 36.92
CA MET A 354 -9.90 -9.15 36.96
C MET A 354 -11.16 -9.87 36.49
N GLU A 355 -12.33 -9.36 36.84
CA GLU A 355 -13.61 -10.11 36.76
C GLU A 355 -14.30 -10.04 35.38
N ARG A 356 -13.53 -9.99 34.29
CA ARG A 356 -14.11 -10.00 32.94
C ARG A 356 -14.51 -11.42 32.53
N LYS A 357 -15.65 -11.53 31.82
CA LYS A 357 -16.29 -12.80 31.38
C LYS A 357 -15.38 -13.86 30.72
N LYS A 358 -14.28 -13.45 30.05
CA LYS A 358 -13.38 -14.40 29.35
C LYS A 358 -12.10 -14.66 30.13
N ALA A 359 -11.42 -13.59 30.52
CA ALA A 359 -10.17 -13.60 31.29
C ALA A 359 -9.91 -12.17 31.79
N PRO A 360 -9.03 -11.97 32.79
CA PRO A 360 -8.58 -10.64 33.21
C PRO A 360 -8.09 -9.80 32.03
N THR A 361 -8.23 -8.47 32.14
CA THR A 361 -7.87 -7.55 31.05
C THR A 361 -6.41 -7.68 30.66
N HIS A 362 -5.50 -7.71 31.63
CA HIS A 362 -4.06 -7.87 31.38
C HIS A 362 -3.75 -9.16 30.60
N GLN A 363 -4.39 -10.28 30.95
CA GLN A 363 -4.17 -11.56 30.27
C GLN A 363 -4.65 -11.51 28.82
N GLN A 364 -5.86 -10.98 28.58
CA GLN A 364 -6.37 -10.85 27.21
C GLN A 364 -5.50 -9.91 26.34
N VAL A 365 -5.00 -8.81 26.91
CA VAL A 365 -4.10 -7.89 26.20
C VAL A 365 -2.78 -8.59 25.87
N THR A 366 -2.19 -9.28 26.83
CA THR A 366 -0.95 -10.04 26.64
C THR A 366 -1.11 -11.12 25.58
N ASP A 367 -2.18 -11.91 25.63
CA ASP A 367 -2.46 -12.98 24.66
C ASP A 367 -2.64 -12.44 23.23
N LEU A 368 -3.33 -11.30 23.08
CA LEU A 368 -3.51 -10.67 21.77
C LEU A 368 -2.18 -10.13 21.20
N CYS A 369 -1.34 -9.52 22.03
CA CYS A 369 -0.04 -9.02 21.59
C CYS A 369 0.93 -10.17 21.28
N LEU A 370 0.96 -11.21 22.12
CA LEU A 370 1.75 -12.41 21.86
C LEU A 370 1.26 -13.16 20.62
N GLY A 371 -0.05 -13.17 20.37
CA GLY A 371 -0.64 -13.74 19.15
C GLY A 371 -0.10 -13.11 17.87
N GLU A 372 0.10 -11.79 17.86
CA GLU A 372 0.73 -11.08 16.73
C GLU A 372 2.18 -11.49 16.50
N LEU A 373 2.95 -11.66 17.57
CA LEU A 373 4.35 -12.05 17.49
C LEU A 373 4.52 -13.52 17.16
N LYS A 374 3.65 -14.40 17.68
CA LYS A 374 3.58 -15.81 17.29
C LYS A 374 3.23 -15.95 15.81
N PHE A 375 2.27 -15.17 15.32
CA PHE A 375 1.94 -15.14 13.89
C PHE A 375 3.13 -14.69 13.03
N LEU A 376 3.96 -13.76 13.50
CA LEU A 376 5.23 -13.43 12.86
C LEU A 376 6.19 -14.62 12.86
N VAL A 377 6.36 -15.30 14.00
CA VAL A 377 7.24 -16.48 14.14
C VAL A 377 6.82 -17.58 13.17
N ASP A 378 5.53 -17.89 13.12
CA ASP A 378 4.98 -18.94 12.25
C ASP A 378 5.25 -18.60 10.78
N ARG A 379 5.02 -17.35 10.38
CA ARG A 379 5.24 -16.89 9.01
C ARG A 379 6.71 -16.94 8.61
N VAL A 380 7.63 -16.51 9.48
CA VAL A 380 9.07 -16.59 9.22
C VAL A 380 9.54 -18.04 9.18
N SER A 381 8.97 -18.90 10.03
CA SER A 381 9.27 -20.34 10.03
C SER A 381 8.85 -21.02 8.73
N VAL A 382 7.69 -20.65 8.17
CA VAL A 382 7.28 -21.09 6.83
C VAL A 382 8.23 -20.56 5.75
N GLY A 383 8.72 -19.31 5.89
CA GLY A 383 9.68 -18.72 4.96
C GLY A 383 11.08 -19.33 4.99
N LEU A 384 11.42 -20.09 6.04
CA LEU A 384 12.67 -20.85 6.14
C LEU A 384 12.63 -22.18 5.38
N ASP A 385 11.44 -22.67 5.00
CA ASP A 385 11.30 -23.88 4.21
C ASP A 385 11.82 -23.65 2.78
N PRO A 386 12.82 -24.42 2.29
CA PRO A 386 13.32 -24.30 0.92
C PRO A 386 12.26 -24.48 -0.17
N ALA A 387 11.15 -25.16 0.13
CA ALA A 387 10.03 -25.34 -0.80
C ALA A 387 9.10 -24.12 -0.86
N TYR A 388 9.23 -23.16 0.06
CA TYR A 388 8.34 -22.02 0.14
C TYR A 388 8.64 -20.98 -0.94
N GLN A 389 7.63 -20.69 -1.76
CA GLN A 389 7.64 -19.56 -2.69
C GLN A 389 6.74 -18.44 -2.13
N PRO A 390 7.29 -17.23 -1.86
CA PRO A 390 6.57 -16.16 -1.17
C PRO A 390 5.44 -15.54 -2.00
N SER A 391 4.29 -16.20 -2.17
CA SER A 391 3.22 -15.61 -2.97
C SER A 391 2.66 -14.35 -2.30
N SER A 392 2.50 -13.28 -3.07
CA SER A 392 1.78 -12.09 -2.62
C SER A 392 0.31 -12.49 -2.57
N GLY A 393 -0.18 -12.97 -1.41
CA GLY A 393 -1.52 -13.57 -1.30
C GLY A 393 -2.63 -12.76 -1.98
N SER A 394 -3.39 -13.41 -2.88
CA SER A 394 -4.78 -13.05 -3.14
C SER A 394 -5.58 -13.50 -1.93
N GLY A 395 -6.43 -12.64 -1.37
CA GLY A 395 -7.47 -13.10 -0.47
C GLY A 395 -8.48 -13.92 -1.27
N GLN A 396 -8.16 -15.18 -1.54
CA GLN A 396 -9.04 -16.27 -1.95
C GLN A 396 -8.22 -17.56 -1.91
N ASP A 397 -8.73 -18.49 -1.09
CA ASP A 397 -8.51 -19.93 -0.99
C ASP A 397 -7.13 -20.51 -1.34
N GLN A 398 -6.65 -21.37 -0.43
CA GLN A 398 -5.69 -22.41 -0.79
C GLN A 398 -6.12 -23.01 -2.13
N PRO A 399 -5.21 -23.20 -3.12
CA PRO A 399 -5.54 -24.04 -4.24
C PRO A 399 -5.99 -25.37 -3.63
N ALA A 400 -7.26 -25.72 -3.88
CA ALA A 400 -7.79 -27.02 -3.51
C ALA A 400 -6.73 -28.05 -3.94
N GLY A 401 -6.36 -28.93 -3.00
CA GLY A 401 -5.48 -30.06 -3.33
C GLY A 401 -5.98 -30.75 -4.60
N PRO A 402 -5.09 -31.39 -5.37
CA PRO A 402 -5.41 -31.93 -6.69
C PRO A 402 -6.76 -32.66 -6.61
N VAL A 403 -7.74 -32.13 -7.33
CA VAL A 403 -9.07 -32.74 -7.43
C VAL A 403 -8.82 -34.16 -7.88
N SER A 404 -9.11 -35.12 -7.01
CA SER A 404 -9.22 -36.52 -7.38
C SER A 404 -10.32 -36.59 -8.43
N LEU A 405 -9.90 -36.65 -9.70
CA LEU A 405 -10.79 -36.93 -10.80
C LEU A 405 -11.44 -38.28 -10.47
N VAL A 406 -12.76 -38.23 -10.32
CA VAL A 406 -13.67 -39.37 -10.13
C VAL A 406 -13.19 -40.60 -10.90
N PRO A 407 -13.22 -41.81 -10.31
CA PRO A 407 -12.87 -43.03 -11.03
C PRO A 407 -13.73 -43.15 -12.29
N ARG A 408 -13.04 -43.26 -13.42
CA ARG A 408 -13.58 -43.32 -14.78
C ARG A 408 -14.69 -44.39 -14.88
N ILE A 409 -15.95 -43.98 -14.81
CA ILE A 409 -17.12 -44.82 -15.10
C ILE A 409 -17.27 -44.90 -16.62
N ALA A 410 -16.40 -45.67 -17.26
CA ALA A 410 -16.62 -46.20 -18.59
C ALA A 410 -15.77 -47.45 -18.71
N GLN A 411 -16.43 -48.61 -18.79
CA GLN A 411 -15.76 -49.87 -19.10
C GLN A 411 -15.08 -49.73 -20.47
N PRO A 412 -13.84 -50.24 -20.64
CA PRO A 412 -13.19 -50.25 -21.94
C PRO A 412 -14.05 -51.06 -22.92
N LEU A 413 -14.36 -50.45 -24.06
CA LEU A 413 -15.08 -51.08 -25.16
C LEU A 413 -14.30 -52.34 -25.57
N LYS A 414 -14.97 -53.49 -25.52
CA LYS A 414 -14.42 -54.77 -25.97
C LYS A 414 -14.03 -54.67 -27.45
N ASP A 415 -12.87 -55.23 -27.76
CA ASP A 415 -12.36 -55.46 -29.10
C ASP A 415 -13.43 -56.09 -29.99
N ASP A 416 -13.75 -55.42 -31.12
CA ASP A 416 -13.87 -56.08 -32.42
C ASP A 416 -14.08 -55.05 -33.55
N LYS A 417 -13.18 -55.12 -34.53
CA LYS A 417 -13.12 -54.47 -35.87
C LYS A 417 -12.28 -53.17 -36.00
N PRO A 418 -11.14 -53.22 -36.74
CA PRO A 418 -10.33 -52.05 -37.03
C PRO A 418 -10.91 -51.25 -38.21
N ILE A 419 -11.51 -50.09 -37.93
CA ILE A 419 -11.76 -49.08 -38.97
C ILE A 419 -10.53 -48.18 -39.04
N SER A 420 -9.57 -48.56 -39.88
CA SER A 420 -8.38 -47.77 -40.16
C SER A 420 -8.73 -46.71 -41.21
N ALA A 421 -8.96 -45.48 -40.77
CA ALA A 421 -8.87 -44.32 -41.65
C ALA A 421 -7.44 -43.75 -41.56
N ALA A 422 -6.76 -43.61 -42.69
CA ALA A 422 -5.48 -42.93 -42.74
C ALA A 422 -5.68 -41.43 -42.42
N PRO A 423 -4.89 -40.83 -41.51
CA PRO A 423 -5.03 -39.41 -41.18
C PRO A 423 -4.67 -38.53 -42.38
N PRO A 424 -5.35 -37.38 -42.57
CA PRO A 424 -5.05 -36.44 -43.65
C PRO A 424 -3.64 -35.84 -43.51
N LYS A 425 -3.03 -35.47 -44.64
CA LYS A 425 -1.69 -34.86 -44.67
C LYS A 425 -1.70 -33.50 -43.95
N PRO A 426 -0.73 -33.22 -43.07
CA PRO A 426 -0.65 -31.96 -42.31
C PRO A 426 -0.31 -30.79 -43.24
N ASN A 427 -0.99 -29.65 -43.05
CA ASN A 427 -0.77 -28.43 -43.85
C ASN A 427 -0.17 -27.28 -43.04
N THR A 428 -0.01 -27.45 -41.72
CA THR A 428 0.55 -26.42 -40.83
C THR A 428 1.77 -26.93 -40.05
N ARG A 429 2.67 -26.01 -39.69
CA ARG A 429 3.91 -26.32 -38.94
C ARG A 429 3.64 -27.01 -37.61
N TRP A 430 2.50 -26.73 -36.97
CA TRP A 430 2.07 -27.38 -35.72
C TRP A 430 1.59 -28.81 -35.95
N GLU A 431 0.82 -29.07 -37.01
CA GLU A 431 0.40 -30.42 -37.38
C GLU A 431 1.57 -31.31 -37.83
N HIS A 432 2.63 -30.72 -38.41
CA HIS A 432 3.86 -31.45 -38.70
C HIS A 432 4.58 -31.91 -37.42
N ILE A 433 4.61 -31.06 -36.39
CA ILE A 433 5.16 -31.45 -35.08
C ILE A 433 4.30 -32.56 -34.49
N GLU A 434 2.98 -32.40 -34.48
CA GLU A 434 2.04 -33.40 -33.98
C GLU A 434 2.14 -34.75 -34.70
N ALA A 435 2.25 -34.75 -36.03
CA ALA A 435 2.47 -35.94 -36.84
C ALA A 435 3.82 -36.62 -36.52
N THR A 436 4.86 -35.83 -36.22
CA THR A 436 6.17 -36.35 -35.81
C THR A 436 6.09 -36.98 -34.42
N THR A 437 5.42 -36.34 -33.46
CA THR A 437 5.20 -36.90 -32.11
C THR A 437 4.31 -38.14 -32.14
N ALA A 438 3.29 -38.15 -32.99
CA ALA A 438 2.41 -39.29 -33.19
C ALA A 438 3.14 -40.49 -33.81
N SER A 439 4.08 -40.25 -34.73
CA SER A 439 4.93 -41.32 -35.30
C SER A 439 5.86 -41.95 -34.26
N ILE A 440 6.40 -41.13 -33.34
CA ILE A 440 7.24 -41.58 -32.23
C ILE A 440 6.40 -42.38 -31.22
N ALA A 441 5.20 -41.92 -30.89
CA ALA A 441 4.28 -42.65 -30.01
C ALA A 441 3.82 -44.00 -30.61
N LYS A 442 3.60 -44.06 -31.93
CA LYS A 442 3.29 -45.32 -32.64
C LYS A 442 4.45 -46.31 -32.62
N SER A 443 5.69 -45.82 -32.70
CA SER A 443 6.89 -46.66 -32.57
C SER A 443 7.11 -47.20 -31.15
N HIS A 444 6.53 -46.54 -30.13
CA HIS A 444 6.61 -46.91 -28.72
C HIS A 444 5.62 -48.02 -28.31
N SER A 445 4.54 -48.25 -29.08
CA SER A 445 3.40 -49.07 -28.67
C SER A 445 3.26 -50.40 -29.44
N ALA A 446 4.18 -50.71 -30.35
CA ALA A 446 4.21 -51.99 -31.05
C ALA A 446 4.94 -53.07 -30.20
N PRO A 447 4.24 -54.13 -29.74
CA PRO A 447 4.86 -55.21 -28.98
C PRO A 447 5.64 -56.11 -29.95
N GLY A 448 6.96 -55.93 -30.01
CA GLY A 448 7.84 -56.77 -30.85
C GLY A 448 9.23 -56.19 -31.13
N ASN A 449 9.46 -54.87 -31.00
CA ASN A 449 10.73 -54.24 -31.38
C ASN A 449 11.71 -53.96 -30.22
N ALA A 450 11.49 -54.56 -29.05
CA ALA A 450 12.32 -54.38 -27.86
C ALA A 450 13.67 -55.14 -27.89
N GLN A 451 13.97 -55.92 -28.94
CA GLN A 451 15.16 -56.78 -29.02
C GLN A 451 16.29 -56.28 -29.93
N GLN A 452 16.13 -55.19 -30.70
CA GLN A 452 17.21 -54.70 -31.58
C GLN A 452 18.04 -53.60 -30.90
N ALA A 453 19.34 -53.81 -30.76
CA ALA A 453 20.28 -52.84 -30.16
C ALA A 453 20.25 -51.45 -30.85
N TYR A 454 19.91 -51.42 -32.15
CA TYR A 454 19.79 -50.19 -32.93
C TYR A 454 18.62 -49.31 -32.49
N SER A 455 17.49 -49.88 -32.05
CA SER A 455 16.35 -49.10 -31.56
C SER A 455 16.64 -48.47 -30.20
N ARG A 456 17.35 -49.19 -29.32
CA ARG A 456 17.88 -48.63 -28.06
C ARG A 456 18.88 -47.50 -28.30
N GLU A 457 19.78 -47.63 -29.29
CA GLU A 457 20.74 -46.58 -29.60
C GLU A 457 20.09 -45.34 -30.23
N ALA A 458 19.12 -45.53 -31.12
CA ALA A 458 18.33 -44.43 -31.70
C ALA A 458 17.50 -43.70 -30.64
N ILE A 459 16.87 -44.44 -29.70
CA ILE A 459 16.15 -43.87 -28.56
C ILE A 459 17.12 -43.13 -27.63
N ASN A 460 18.27 -43.70 -27.29
CA ASN A 460 19.26 -43.03 -26.46
C ASN A 460 19.84 -41.79 -27.13
N ARG A 461 20.05 -41.79 -28.45
CA ARG A 461 20.46 -40.60 -29.21
C ARG A 461 19.34 -39.56 -29.27
N GLY A 462 18.07 -39.97 -29.39
CA GLY A 462 16.91 -39.09 -29.34
C GLY A 462 16.72 -38.43 -27.97
N VAL A 463 16.83 -39.21 -26.89
CA VAL A 463 16.78 -38.72 -25.50
C VAL A 463 17.97 -37.80 -25.20
N LYS A 464 19.19 -38.14 -25.65
CA LYS A 464 20.36 -37.26 -25.52
C LYS A 464 20.18 -35.95 -26.29
N LYS A 465 19.73 -35.99 -27.54
CA LYS A 465 19.44 -34.77 -28.32
C LYS A 465 18.31 -33.93 -27.71
N ALA A 466 17.29 -34.56 -27.13
CA ALA A 466 16.23 -33.86 -26.41
C ALA A 466 16.74 -33.23 -25.11
N GLN A 467 17.63 -33.91 -24.37
CA GLN A 467 18.28 -33.36 -23.18
C GLN A 467 19.27 -32.25 -23.52
N GLU A 468 20.05 -32.39 -24.61
CA GLU A 468 20.96 -31.37 -25.12
C GLU A 468 20.17 -30.14 -25.62
N GLY A 469 19.10 -30.36 -26.39
CA GLY A 469 18.19 -29.29 -26.83
C GLY A 469 17.45 -28.60 -25.68
N ALA A 470 17.08 -29.33 -24.62
CA ALA A 470 16.50 -28.74 -23.41
C ALA A 470 17.52 -27.88 -22.66
N LYS A 471 18.77 -28.36 -22.49
CA LYS A 471 19.86 -27.59 -21.87
C LYS A 471 20.25 -26.37 -22.69
N GLU A 472 20.29 -26.50 -24.01
CA GLU A 472 20.58 -25.41 -24.93
C GLU A 472 19.46 -24.36 -24.87
N ALA A 473 18.19 -24.78 -24.93
CA ALA A 473 17.04 -23.89 -24.75
C ALA A 473 17.03 -23.20 -23.37
N GLU A 474 17.38 -23.91 -22.30
CA GLU A 474 17.53 -23.35 -20.95
C GLU A 474 18.66 -22.32 -20.89
N SER A 475 19.80 -22.59 -21.53
CA SER A 475 20.94 -21.66 -21.61
C SER A 475 20.62 -20.40 -22.43
N PHE A 476 19.89 -20.54 -23.53
CA PHE A 476 19.41 -19.41 -24.31
C PHE A 476 18.36 -18.61 -23.53
N PHE A 477 17.39 -19.29 -22.90
CA PHE A 477 16.35 -18.64 -22.10
C PHE A 477 16.97 -17.85 -20.93
N THR A 478 17.89 -18.45 -20.19
CA THR A 478 18.59 -17.77 -19.08
C THR A 478 19.43 -16.58 -19.56
N THR A 479 20.11 -16.70 -20.70
CA THR A 479 20.89 -15.59 -21.29
C THR A 479 19.98 -14.42 -21.70
N TYR A 480 18.88 -14.69 -22.39
CA TYR A 480 17.92 -13.67 -22.79
C TYR A 480 17.18 -13.07 -21.58
N TYR A 481 16.81 -13.91 -20.60
CA TYR A 481 16.18 -13.48 -19.37
C TYR A 481 17.11 -12.55 -18.57
N ASN A 482 18.38 -12.91 -18.38
CA ASN A 482 19.36 -12.08 -17.70
C ASN A 482 19.62 -10.75 -18.42
N LYS A 483 19.65 -10.77 -19.77
CA LYS A 483 19.74 -9.55 -20.59
C LYS A 483 18.49 -8.66 -20.47
N LEU A 484 17.30 -9.28 -20.37
CA LEU A 484 16.05 -8.56 -20.18
C LEU A 484 16.00 -7.93 -18.79
N VAL A 485 16.32 -8.69 -17.74
CA VAL A 485 16.30 -8.27 -16.34
C VAL A 485 17.32 -7.16 -16.06
N SER A 486 18.47 -7.15 -16.74
CA SER A 486 19.48 -6.09 -16.64
C SER A 486 19.13 -4.80 -17.38
N SER A 487 18.09 -4.81 -18.22
CA SER A 487 17.61 -3.59 -18.87
C SER A 487 16.80 -2.69 -17.91
N PRO A 488 16.66 -1.38 -18.20
CA PRO A 488 15.80 -0.48 -17.42
C PRO A 488 14.34 -0.95 -17.30
N VAL A 489 13.84 -1.65 -18.33
CA VAL A 489 12.49 -2.25 -18.32
C VAL A 489 12.46 -3.52 -17.48
N GLY A 490 13.57 -4.27 -17.45
CA GLY A 490 13.79 -5.48 -16.65
C GLY A 490 13.58 -5.28 -15.15
N VAL A 491 13.84 -4.08 -14.64
CA VAL A 491 13.61 -3.68 -13.24
C VAL A 491 12.17 -3.97 -12.78
N LEU A 492 11.21 -4.00 -13.70
CA LEU A 492 9.83 -4.33 -13.35
C LEU A 492 9.65 -5.80 -12.96
N PHE A 493 10.43 -6.69 -13.55
CA PHE A 493 10.34 -8.16 -13.40
C PHE A 493 11.35 -8.72 -12.39
N GLN A 494 12.22 -7.88 -11.83
CA GLN A 494 13.22 -8.27 -10.83
C GLN A 494 12.55 -8.72 -9.52
N HIS A 495 13.03 -9.85 -8.98
CA HIS A 495 12.65 -10.34 -7.66
C HIS A 495 13.60 -9.75 -6.62
N SER A 496 13.19 -8.68 -5.95
CA SER A 496 14.04 -8.01 -4.97
C SER A 496 14.04 -8.76 -3.63
N PHE A 497 15.22 -9.02 -3.07
CA PHE A 497 15.42 -9.57 -1.74
C PHE A 497 14.69 -8.73 -0.68
N GLN A 498 14.73 -7.40 -0.79
CA GLN A 498 14.00 -6.51 0.12
C GLN A 498 12.49 -6.79 0.11
N ARG A 499 11.90 -7.02 -1.07
CA ARG A 499 10.47 -7.32 -1.20
C ARG A 499 10.15 -8.69 -0.62
N THR A 500 10.96 -9.69 -0.96
CA THR A 500 10.81 -11.06 -0.45
C THR A 500 10.92 -11.12 1.08
N ALA A 501 11.96 -10.51 1.66
CA ALA A 501 12.14 -10.42 3.10
C ALA A 501 11.00 -9.68 3.78
N ASN A 502 10.54 -8.57 3.19
CA ASN A 502 9.38 -7.83 3.70
C ASN A 502 8.11 -8.68 3.70
N ILE A 503 7.84 -9.44 2.63
CA ILE A 503 6.67 -10.33 2.53
C ILE A 503 6.70 -11.41 3.62
N VAL A 504 7.86 -12.04 3.81
CA VAL A 504 8.02 -13.12 4.79
C VAL A 504 7.95 -12.60 6.22
N VAL A 505 8.68 -11.52 6.55
CA VAL A 505 8.75 -11.04 7.93
C VAL A 505 7.53 -10.19 8.30
N LEU A 506 7.18 -9.21 7.46
CA LEU A 506 6.17 -8.18 7.75
C LEU A 506 4.80 -8.48 7.13
N GLY A 507 4.71 -9.43 6.20
CA GLY A 507 3.43 -9.92 5.65
C GLY A 507 2.89 -9.17 4.44
N ALA A 508 2.17 -9.91 3.59
CA ALA A 508 1.41 -9.40 2.46
C ALA A 508 -0.12 -9.48 2.73
N PRO A 509 -0.97 -8.66 2.08
CA PRO A 509 -0.65 -7.67 1.04
C PRO A 509 -0.14 -6.32 1.58
N TYR A 510 -0.33 -6.02 2.85
CA TYR A 510 0.13 -4.79 3.51
C TYR A 510 1.06 -5.10 4.68
N SER A 511 2.09 -4.28 4.85
CA SER A 511 3.08 -4.44 5.91
C SER A 511 2.48 -4.31 7.32
N GLN A 512 2.75 -5.30 8.17
CA GLN A 512 2.31 -5.34 9.56
C GLN A 512 3.33 -4.75 10.55
N LEU A 513 4.32 -3.99 10.07
CA LEU A 513 5.40 -3.42 10.89
C LEU A 513 4.89 -2.66 12.13
N SER A 514 3.92 -1.75 11.92
CA SER A 514 3.29 -0.98 12.99
C SER A 514 2.66 -1.87 14.05
N ARG A 515 1.92 -2.93 13.64
CA ARG A 515 1.26 -3.86 14.56
C ARG A 515 2.27 -4.62 15.41
N VAL A 516 3.32 -5.16 14.77
CA VAL A 516 4.39 -5.90 15.46
C VAL A 516 5.10 -5.00 16.48
N CYS A 517 5.51 -3.79 16.08
CA CYS A 517 6.24 -2.88 16.97
C CYS A 517 5.37 -2.34 18.10
N ASN A 518 4.10 -2.00 17.82
CA ASN A 518 3.15 -1.53 18.82
C ASN A 518 2.78 -2.65 19.82
N ALA A 519 2.60 -3.89 19.35
CA ALA A 519 2.40 -5.05 20.22
C ALA A 519 3.63 -5.32 21.11
N ALA A 520 4.84 -5.29 20.55
CA ALA A 520 6.08 -5.48 21.30
C ALA A 520 6.29 -4.36 22.34
N THR A 521 6.02 -3.11 21.96
CA THR A 521 6.08 -1.95 22.86
C THR A 521 5.07 -2.05 23.98
N ALA A 522 3.81 -2.42 23.68
CA ALA A 522 2.79 -2.61 24.70
C ALA A 522 3.17 -3.70 25.71
N LEU A 523 3.66 -4.85 25.25
CA LEU A 523 4.13 -5.93 26.13
C LEU A 523 5.32 -5.51 26.99
N THR A 524 6.29 -4.82 26.40
CA THR A 524 7.49 -4.35 27.11
C THR A 524 7.10 -3.36 28.20
N ASN A 525 6.32 -2.34 27.86
CA ASN A 525 5.90 -1.33 28.82
C ASN A 525 5.03 -1.93 29.92
N LEU A 526 4.09 -2.83 29.60
CA LEU A 526 3.29 -3.52 30.61
C LEU A 526 4.13 -4.41 31.52
N ALA A 527 5.18 -5.06 31.01
CA ALA A 527 6.09 -5.84 31.84
C ALA A 527 6.91 -4.95 32.77
N VAL A 528 7.56 -3.92 32.24
CA VAL A 528 8.41 -3.04 33.06
C VAL A 528 7.60 -2.30 34.13
N PHE A 529 6.46 -1.72 33.75
CA PHE A 529 5.62 -0.99 34.71
C PHE A 529 4.87 -1.90 35.69
N SER A 530 4.74 -3.21 35.44
CA SER A 530 4.09 -4.09 36.41
C SER A 530 4.84 -4.16 37.74
N LEU A 531 6.15 -3.93 37.76
CA LEU A 531 6.93 -3.88 39.01
C LEU A 531 6.44 -2.81 39.98
N ALA A 532 5.93 -1.68 39.47
CA ALA A 532 5.49 -0.56 40.29
C ALA A 532 3.96 -0.42 40.35
N GLU A 533 3.24 -0.87 39.33
CA GLU A 533 1.82 -0.55 39.13
C GLU A 533 0.87 -1.75 39.24
N ASP A 534 1.38 -2.99 39.23
CA ASP A 534 0.56 -4.17 39.45
C ASP A 534 0.40 -4.45 40.94
N SER A 535 -0.61 -3.84 41.55
CA SER A 535 -0.90 -3.98 42.99
C SER A 535 -1.20 -5.42 43.41
N MET A 536 -1.61 -6.28 42.48
CA MET A 536 -1.98 -7.68 42.77
C MET A 536 -0.85 -8.66 42.45
N GLY A 537 0.23 -8.19 41.81
CA GLY A 537 1.39 -9.00 41.45
C GLY A 537 0.99 -10.26 40.68
N ARG A 538 0.18 -10.17 39.63
CA ARG A 538 -0.20 -11.32 38.79
C ARG A 538 0.38 -11.26 37.38
N PHE A 539 0.79 -10.08 36.92
CA PHE A 539 1.35 -9.90 35.59
C PHE A 539 2.63 -10.70 35.38
N HIS A 540 3.40 -10.96 36.45
CA HIS A 540 4.65 -11.70 36.38
C HIS A 540 4.50 -13.12 35.81
N GLN A 541 3.31 -13.73 35.92
CA GLN A 541 3.02 -15.06 35.36
C GLN A 541 3.17 -15.11 33.83
N GLY A 542 2.93 -13.98 33.15
CA GLY A 542 3.05 -13.87 31.69
C GLY A 542 4.47 -13.59 31.19
N ILE A 543 5.37 -13.11 32.05
CA ILE A 543 6.73 -12.65 31.65
C ILE A 543 7.57 -13.75 30.98
N PRO A 544 7.61 -15.00 31.49
CA PRO A 544 8.33 -16.08 30.82
C PRO A 544 7.89 -16.29 29.37
N SER A 545 6.59 -16.20 29.11
CA SER A 545 6.02 -16.34 27.76
C SER A 545 6.46 -15.21 26.85
N ILE A 546 6.48 -13.96 27.36
CA ILE A 546 6.94 -12.79 26.61
C ILE A 546 8.42 -12.94 26.23
N VAL A 547 9.29 -13.28 27.19
CA VAL A 547 10.73 -13.48 26.96
C VAL A 547 10.97 -14.57 25.92
N ARG A 548 10.28 -15.72 26.04
CA ARG A 548 10.38 -16.83 25.07
C ARG A 548 9.98 -16.40 23.67
N VAL A 549 8.82 -15.77 23.50
CA VAL A 549 8.33 -15.36 22.18
C VAL A 549 9.24 -14.31 21.54
N PHE A 550 9.73 -13.33 22.30
CA PHE A 550 10.66 -12.31 21.78
C PHE A 550 11.98 -12.94 21.34
N THR A 551 12.52 -13.85 22.16
CA THR A 551 13.75 -14.61 21.86
C THR A 551 13.57 -15.43 20.59
N ILE A 552 12.48 -16.20 20.47
CA ILE A 552 12.19 -17.03 19.29
C ILE A 552 12.01 -16.16 18.04
N ALA A 553 11.26 -15.06 18.13
CA ALA A 553 11.05 -14.14 17.02
C ALA A 553 12.37 -13.56 16.50
N LEU A 554 13.26 -13.11 17.40
CA LEU A 554 14.57 -12.59 17.03
C LEU A 554 15.45 -13.68 16.40
N LYS A 555 15.52 -14.88 16.99
CA LYS A 555 16.29 -16.01 16.41
C LYS A 555 15.80 -16.33 15.00
N LYS A 556 14.48 -16.41 14.79
CA LYS A 556 13.88 -16.77 13.50
C LYS A 556 14.09 -15.70 12.44
N ILE A 557 13.97 -14.41 12.80
CA ILE A 557 14.30 -13.31 11.89
C ILE A 557 15.78 -13.38 11.50
N ASP A 558 16.69 -13.54 12.47
CA ASP A 558 18.13 -13.59 12.22
C ASP A 558 18.50 -14.81 11.34
N GLU A 559 17.98 -15.99 11.67
CA GLU A 559 18.12 -17.23 10.88
C GLU A 559 17.65 -17.04 9.44
N TYR A 560 16.46 -16.43 9.26
CA TYR A 560 15.93 -16.16 7.93
C TYR A 560 16.81 -15.18 7.16
N MET A 561 17.23 -14.08 7.77
CA MET A 561 18.09 -13.10 7.10
C MET A 561 19.48 -13.67 6.77
N GLU A 562 19.98 -14.64 7.53
CA GLU A 562 21.24 -15.34 7.24
C GLU A 562 21.10 -16.36 6.10
N VAL A 563 20.04 -17.17 6.11
CA VAL A 563 19.85 -18.29 5.17
C VAL A 563 19.19 -17.86 3.86
N ALA A 564 18.35 -16.82 3.88
CA ALA A 564 17.51 -16.48 2.73
C ALA A 564 18.32 -16.26 1.44
N PRO A 565 17.96 -16.94 0.34
CA PRO A 565 18.67 -16.83 -0.92
C PRO A 565 18.38 -15.50 -1.59
N ILE A 566 19.41 -14.90 -2.20
CA ILE A 566 19.24 -13.76 -3.09
C ILE A 566 18.93 -14.31 -4.47
N HIS A 567 17.79 -13.90 -5.03
CA HIS A 567 17.39 -14.35 -6.36
C HIS A 567 18.38 -13.81 -7.42
N SER A 568 18.73 -14.62 -8.41
CA SER A 568 19.70 -14.26 -9.46
C SER A 568 19.29 -13.02 -10.27
N SER A 569 17.99 -12.74 -10.33
CA SER A 569 17.46 -11.54 -11.00
C SER A 569 17.64 -10.24 -10.21
N ASP A 570 18.02 -10.28 -8.93
CA ASP A 570 18.18 -9.08 -8.10
C ASP A 570 19.54 -8.39 -8.28
N ILE A 571 19.73 -7.76 -9.44
CA ILE A 571 20.96 -7.07 -9.79
C ILE A 571 21.24 -5.90 -8.84
N GLU A 572 20.19 -5.19 -8.39
CA GLU A 572 20.32 -4.07 -7.45
C GLU A 572 20.95 -4.52 -6.12
N THR A 573 20.55 -5.68 -5.60
CA THR A 573 21.13 -6.22 -4.37
C THR A 573 22.50 -6.87 -4.62
N LEU A 574 22.70 -7.58 -5.72
CA LEU A 574 23.98 -8.23 -6.03
C LEU A 574 25.12 -7.22 -6.23
N ASN A 575 24.81 -6.05 -6.78
CA ASN A 575 25.79 -4.96 -6.97
C ASN A 575 26.22 -4.27 -5.67
N LYS A 576 25.51 -4.49 -4.55
CA LYS A 576 25.90 -3.92 -3.25
C LYS A 576 27.05 -4.70 -2.61
N PRO A 577 27.86 -4.06 -1.73
CA PRO A 577 28.84 -4.76 -0.90
C PRO A 577 28.17 -5.87 -0.08
N GLU A 578 28.86 -7.01 0.11
CA GLU A 578 28.30 -8.20 0.77
C GLU A 578 27.65 -7.89 2.14
N ALA A 579 28.28 -7.02 2.93
CA ALA A 579 27.79 -6.58 4.22
C ALA A 579 26.46 -5.80 4.17
N GLU A 580 26.07 -5.27 3.01
CA GLU A 580 24.84 -4.49 2.81
C GLU A 580 23.78 -5.22 1.99
N ARG A 581 24.13 -6.32 1.32
CA ARG A 581 23.19 -7.08 0.47
C ARG A 581 21.95 -7.55 1.23
N LYS A 582 22.12 -7.94 2.50
CA LYS A 582 21.04 -8.49 3.33
C LYS A 582 20.44 -7.50 4.32
N LYS A 583 20.78 -6.21 4.23
CA LYS A 583 20.19 -5.18 5.10
C LYS A 583 18.86 -4.68 4.54
N VAL A 584 17.79 -4.89 5.29
CA VAL A 584 16.43 -4.47 4.92
C VAL A 584 15.89 -3.54 6.00
N PRO A 585 15.77 -2.23 5.73
CA PRO A 585 15.44 -1.24 6.76
C PRO A 585 14.16 -1.54 7.55
N GLU A 586 13.11 -2.00 6.87
CA GLU A 586 11.82 -2.27 7.52
C GLU A 586 11.86 -3.53 8.42
N VAL A 587 12.64 -4.55 8.03
CA VAL A 587 12.87 -5.75 8.85
C VAL A 587 13.79 -5.43 10.02
N ASP A 588 14.83 -4.64 9.78
CA ASP A 588 15.72 -4.15 10.83
C ASP A 588 14.93 -3.34 11.87
N GLU A 589 13.98 -2.49 11.45
CA GLU A 589 13.14 -1.75 12.39
C GLU A 589 12.30 -2.66 13.29
N ALA A 590 11.67 -3.71 12.75
CA ALA A 590 10.93 -4.70 13.54
C ALA A 590 11.86 -5.45 14.51
N ARG A 591 13.04 -5.84 14.03
CA ARG A 591 14.08 -6.52 14.82
C ARG A 591 14.60 -5.64 15.95
N GLU A 592 14.90 -4.37 15.69
CA GLU A 592 15.31 -3.41 16.71
C GLU A 592 14.22 -3.25 17.77
N CYS A 593 12.95 -3.11 17.38
CA CYS A 593 11.85 -2.95 18.32
C CYS A 593 11.72 -4.15 19.27
N LEU A 594 11.81 -5.37 18.74
CA LEU A 594 11.78 -6.60 19.56
C LEU A 594 12.99 -6.70 20.49
N ARG A 595 14.18 -6.34 20.00
CA ARG A 595 15.41 -6.40 20.79
C ARG A 595 15.43 -5.39 21.92
N GLU A 596 15.09 -4.13 21.64
CA GLU A 596 14.97 -3.08 22.67
C GLU A 596 13.90 -3.45 23.72
N GLY A 597 12.85 -4.17 23.30
CA GLY A 597 11.85 -4.71 24.22
C GLY A 597 12.40 -5.81 25.12
N LEU A 598 13.09 -6.80 24.52
CA LEU A 598 13.70 -7.91 25.25
C LEU A 598 14.78 -7.43 26.22
N GLU A 599 15.64 -6.51 25.80
CA GLU A 599 16.70 -5.91 26.62
C GLU A 599 16.12 -5.29 27.89
N LYS A 600 15.02 -4.55 27.79
CA LYS A 600 14.39 -3.92 28.96
C LYS A 600 13.75 -4.92 29.90
N ILE A 601 13.03 -5.90 29.38
CA ILE A 601 12.41 -6.93 30.22
C ILE A 601 13.51 -7.69 30.98
N LEU A 602 14.59 -8.08 30.28
CA LEU A 602 15.72 -8.76 30.93
C LEU A 602 16.41 -7.85 31.95
N GLY A 603 16.58 -6.57 31.65
CA GLY A 603 17.17 -5.59 32.57
C GLY A 603 16.35 -5.41 33.85
N SER A 604 15.04 -5.25 33.73
CA SER A 604 14.14 -5.02 34.87
C SER A 604 13.86 -6.27 35.70
N PHE A 605 13.85 -7.46 35.09
CA PHE A 605 13.48 -8.72 35.79
C PHE A 605 14.65 -9.66 36.08
N ASN A 606 15.89 -9.31 35.73
CA ASN A 606 17.07 -10.20 35.76
C ASN A 606 17.16 -11.10 37.00
N GLU A 607 16.93 -10.54 38.19
CA GLU A 607 17.03 -11.24 39.48
C GLU A 607 15.88 -12.22 39.73
N TYR A 608 14.72 -11.98 39.12
CA TYR A 608 13.49 -12.72 39.37
C TYR A 608 13.19 -13.79 38.30
N LEU A 609 13.81 -13.72 37.11
CA LEU A 609 13.50 -14.60 35.97
C LEU A 609 13.61 -16.09 36.33
N GLY A 610 14.61 -16.47 37.14
CA GLY A 610 14.79 -17.87 37.57
C GLY A 610 13.64 -18.39 38.43
N GLY A 611 13.11 -17.56 39.35
CA GLY A 611 11.95 -17.89 40.18
C GLY A 611 10.62 -17.86 39.43
N MET A 612 10.57 -17.19 38.27
CA MET A 612 9.37 -17.08 37.43
C MET A 612 9.19 -18.23 36.43
N GLY A 613 10.09 -19.23 36.42
CA GLY A 613 9.96 -20.42 35.56
C GLY A 613 10.68 -20.33 34.21
N LEU A 614 11.68 -19.44 34.09
CA LEU A 614 12.67 -19.48 33.02
C LEU A 614 13.89 -20.29 33.47
N SER A 615 14.34 -21.22 32.63
CA SER A 615 15.58 -21.94 32.86
C SER A 615 16.80 -21.04 32.68
N LYS A 616 17.93 -21.38 33.33
CA LYS A 616 19.20 -20.65 33.18
C LYS A 616 19.65 -20.58 31.71
N LEU A 617 19.41 -21.65 30.94
CA LEU A 617 19.71 -21.72 29.51
C LEU A 617 18.88 -20.71 28.69
N GLU A 618 17.56 -20.64 28.94
CA GLU A 618 16.69 -19.67 28.27
C GLU A 618 17.10 -18.21 28.57
N ILE A 619 17.52 -17.93 29.81
CA ILE A 619 18.00 -16.60 30.19
C ILE A 619 19.32 -16.26 29.49
N MET A 620 20.26 -17.21 29.43
CA MET A 620 21.53 -17.04 28.72
C MET A 620 21.31 -16.82 27.23
N ASP A 621 20.42 -17.59 26.61
CA ASP A 621 20.05 -17.46 25.20
C ASP A 621 19.43 -16.09 24.90
N ALA A 622 18.49 -15.64 25.73
CA ALA A 622 17.86 -14.33 25.57
C ALA A 622 18.89 -13.19 25.70
N LYS A 623 19.81 -13.28 26.68
CA LYS A 623 20.91 -12.32 26.84
C LYS A 623 21.88 -12.34 25.66
N LYS A 624 22.21 -13.51 25.13
CA LYS A 624 23.10 -13.67 23.97
C LYS A 624 22.55 -12.93 22.76
N ILE A 625 21.27 -13.12 22.42
CA ILE A 625 20.61 -12.46 21.28
C ILE A 625 20.65 -10.94 21.40
N VAL A 626 20.39 -10.40 22.60
CA VAL A 626 20.47 -8.96 22.84
C VAL A 626 21.92 -8.46 22.69
N GLY A 627 22.90 -9.25 23.14
CA GLY A 627 24.33 -8.91 23.10
C GLY A 627 24.99 -8.91 21.71
N VAL A 628 24.46 -9.63 20.71
CA VAL A 628 25.08 -9.82 19.38
C VAL A 628 25.39 -8.49 18.67
N LYS A 629 24.63 -7.42 18.90
CA LYS A 629 24.84 -6.12 18.23
C LYS A 629 25.79 -5.15 18.97
N LYS A 630 26.07 -5.36 20.26
CA LYS A 630 27.07 -4.55 20.99
C LYS A 630 28.51 -4.80 20.50
N ALA A 631 28.80 -6.01 20.04
CA ALA A 631 30.12 -6.38 19.52
C ALA A 631 30.54 -5.61 18.24
N PRO A 632 29.71 -5.45 17.19
CA PRO A 632 30.11 -4.69 16.00
C PRO A 632 30.23 -3.17 16.22
N GLU A 633 29.52 -2.57 17.18
CA GLU A 633 29.64 -1.13 17.48
C GLU A 633 30.92 -0.79 18.26
N MET A 634 31.36 -1.65 19.19
CA MET A 634 32.62 -1.45 19.92
C MET A 634 33.85 -1.56 19.01
N ILE A 635 33.81 -2.43 18.00
CA ILE A 635 34.91 -2.59 17.03
C ILE A 635 34.99 -1.36 16.09
N GLN A 636 33.85 -0.76 15.71
CA GLN A 636 33.84 0.46 14.91
C GLN A 636 34.19 1.74 15.71
N ALA A 637 33.88 1.77 17.00
CA ALA A 637 34.29 2.86 17.88
C ALA A 637 35.80 2.80 18.21
N ALA A 638 36.36 1.59 18.36
CA ALA A 638 37.80 1.39 18.57
C ALA A 638 38.63 1.63 17.29
N ALA A 639 38.05 1.49 16.09
CA ALA A 639 38.71 1.79 14.82
C ALA A 639 38.67 3.28 14.42
N LYS A 640 38.08 4.15 15.26
CA LYS A 640 38.00 5.61 15.08
C LYS A 640 38.68 6.41 16.20
N GLN A 641 39.40 5.74 17.10
CA GLN A 641 40.39 6.33 17.98
C GLN A 641 41.78 5.94 17.48
#